data_AF-A0A938SZ86-F1
#
_entry.id   AF-A0A938SZ86-F1
#
_cell.length_a   1.000
_cell.length_b   1.000
_cell.length_c   1.000
_cell.angle_alpha   90.00
_cell.angle_beta   90.00
_cell.angle_gamma   90.00
#
_symmetry.space_group_name_H-M   'P 1'
#
loop_
_entity.id
_entity.type
_entity.pdbx_description
1 polymer ?
#
loop_
_entity_poly.entity_id
_entity_poly.type
_entity_poly.pdbx_seq_one_letter_code
_entity_poly.pdbx_strand_id
1 'polypeptide(L)'
;MYKTIYIPVDNSDHSNTAVDLGVSLAKTFGSKIVGSHVYAAKMHDKRFKQMEAGLPEEYHDEKELDRQRQIHDSLITRGLQIITDSYLDYVDKKCTEANLPLERRSLEGRNWKVLAEDINTNAYELVIMGALGVGAVKDSVIGSNTERVVRRVRTSDMLIIKNTQPLNDGKIVVAVDGSAYSFGGLMTALALGKALNKPVEAISAFDPYFHYAAFHSISGVLNEEAGKVFRFKEQEKLHEEIIDSGLAKIYQSHLDISREIAQAENTDIKTTLLDGKAFEKIIQYVRKETPWLLIIGRIGVHSDEDMDIGSNAENLLRSVDCNVLISNRKYVPPIDTQAEYTLAWTEEALARMEKIPIFARGVAKTAIHRYAIEKGHTIISNTVVDSAVGHILPKGAMDAMRALGGNLEVAGIDRNKMQAADSVAKDLMGSTLSGMMTEIVQEKPAVSPGTQAYLDRMSQNYFVCDGCGYIGKGDTPVKCPVCGAEGARFKLVDKSIFEAAAKTEGALETDLAYDGVPMQWTQDAKEAIRAVPAGFQRRRAKAKIEKTARKLGMTTITLEYAAPTIQEAAAEDYTPIFANKGTGTLPGSAEANAEHGNGHGNGGNGGDAMSSPSPFTWTAEAQQRLERVPAGFMRDCTRALIQKHAEQVGATTITLEVANTGIDQARGTMEEAMKSGNLKDIIERLTGAGAPSGSSHNG
;
A
#
# COMPACT_ATOMS: atom_id res chain seq x y z
N MET A 1 -21.38 -6.26 -3.27
CA MET A 1 -20.19 -5.60 -2.69
C MET A 1 -20.62 -4.79 -1.49
N TYR A 2 -21.32 -3.67 -1.71
CA TYR A 2 -21.96 -2.91 -0.63
C TYR A 2 -23.46 -3.21 -0.59
N LYS A 3 -24.00 -3.59 0.56
CA LYS A 3 -25.42 -3.84 0.83
C LYS A 3 -26.09 -2.61 1.43
N THR A 4 -25.36 -1.80 2.19
CA THR A 4 -25.84 -0.57 2.83
C THR A 4 -24.95 0.61 2.45
N ILE A 5 -25.57 1.65 1.87
CA ILE A 5 -24.91 2.90 1.50
C ILE A 5 -25.51 4.02 2.33
N TYR A 6 -24.69 4.66 3.16
CA TYR A 6 -25.08 5.78 4.01
C TYR A 6 -24.69 7.11 3.39
N ILE A 7 -25.63 8.05 3.30
CA ILE A 7 -25.44 9.33 2.62
C ILE A 7 -25.93 10.46 3.53
N PRO A 8 -25.03 11.15 4.26
CA PRO A 8 -25.39 12.37 4.95
C PRO A 8 -25.62 13.50 3.95
N VAL A 9 -26.74 14.20 4.11
CA VAL A 9 -27.14 15.29 3.21
C VAL A 9 -27.17 16.65 3.88
N ASP A 10 -26.85 17.70 3.13
CA ASP A 10 -26.94 19.09 3.60
C ASP A 10 -27.38 20.09 2.51
N ASN A 11 -27.84 19.59 1.36
CA ASN A 11 -28.24 20.35 0.18
C ASN A 11 -27.12 21.17 -0.49
N SER A 12 -25.86 20.92 -0.15
CA SER A 12 -24.72 21.41 -0.95
C SER A 12 -24.57 20.64 -2.25
N ASP A 13 -23.88 21.23 -3.24
CA ASP A 13 -23.60 20.57 -4.53
C ASP A 13 -22.85 19.24 -4.35
N HIS A 14 -21.90 19.18 -3.42
CA HIS A 14 -21.15 17.96 -3.12
C HIS A 14 -22.04 16.89 -2.49
N SER A 15 -22.94 17.27 -1.59
CA SER A 15 -23.91 16.36 -0.99
C SER A 15 -24.93 15.85 -2.02
N ASN A 16 -25.43 16.71 -2.89
CA ASN A 16 -26.38 16.31 -3.94
C ASN A 16 -25.71 15.35 -4.94
N THR A 17 -24.45 15.62 -5.30
CA THR A 17 -23.64 14.70 -6.12
C THR A 17 -23.41 13.35 -5.41
N ALA A 18 -23.23 13.36 -4.08
CA ALA A 18 -23.12 12.13 -3.29
C ALA A 18 -24.41 11.29 -3.35
N VAL A 19 -25.58 11.93 -3.32
CA VAL A 19 -26.88 11.26 -3.50
C VAL A 19 -26.96 10.61 -4.89
N ASP A 20 -26.66 11.37 -5.95
CA ASP A 20 -26.74 10.86 -7.32
C ASP A 20 -25.80 9.67 -7.55
N LEU A 21 -24.55 9.75 -7.06
CA LEU A 21 -23.61 8.65 -7.13
C LEU A 21 -24.06 7.45 -6.28
N GLY A 22 -24.53 7.71 -5.06
CA GLY A 22 -25.01 6.66 -4.17
C GLY A 22 -26.20 5.90 -4.73
N VAL A 23 -27.14 6.59 -5.39
CA VAL A 23 -28.26 5.98 -6.12
C VAL A 23 -27.75 5.12 -7.28
N SER A 24 -26.79 5.62 -8.07
CA SER A 24 -26.18 4.85 -9.17
C SER A 24 -25.50 3.56 -8.68
N LEU A 25 -24.70 3.66 -7.61
CA LEU A 25 -24.03 2.51 -7.00
C LEU A 25 -25.01 1.53 -6.38
N ALA A 26 -26.02 2.03 -5.66
CA ALA A 26 -27.06 1.20 -5.05
C ALA A 26 -27.85 0.42 -6.11
N LYS A 27 -28.16 1.04 -7.25
CA LYS A 27 -28.83 0.38 -8.38
C LYS A 27 -27.99 -0.74 -8.98
N THR A 28 -26.67 -0.51 -9.06
CA THR A 28 -25.72 -1.49 -9.60
C THR A 28 -25.49 -2.68 -8.66
N PHE A 29 -25.47 -2.43 -7.35
CA PHE A 29 -25.18 -3.45 -6.34
C PHE A 29 -26.40 -4.06 -5.65
N GLY A 30 -27.61 -3.53 -5.91
CA GLY A 30 -28.82 -3.91 -5.18
C GLY A 30 -28.79 -3.47 -3.72
N SER A 31 -28.16 -2.33 -3.42
CA SER A 31 -27.97 -1.83 -2.06
C SER A 31 -29.21 -1.10 -1.54
N LYS A 32 -29.35 -1.07 -0.22
CA LYS A 32 -30.22 -0.13 0.51
C LYS A 32 -29.50 1.19 0.74
N ILE A 33 -30.22 2.30 0.59
CA ILE A 33 -29.73 3.64 0.92
C ILE A 33 -30.24 4.04 2.30
N VAL A 34 -29.36 4.65 3.09
CA VAL A 34 -29.68 5.32 4.34
C VAL A 34 -29.36 6.80 4.18
N GLY A 35 -30.39 7.63 4.00
CA GLY A 35 -30.25 9.07 3.90
C GLY A 35 -30.32 9.69 5.29
N SER A 36 -29.34 10.52 5.66
CA SER A 36 -29.33 11.17 6.97
C SER A 36 -29.11 12.67 6.91
N HIS A 37 -29.65 13.39 7.88
CA HIS A 37 -29.30 14.79 8.11
C HIS A 37 -29.22 15.07 9.61
N VAL A 38 -28.24 15.89 10.00
CA VAL A 38 -28.05 16.29 11.40
C VAL A 38 -28.35 17.78 11.56
N TYR A 39 -29.33 18.09 12.42
CA TYR A 39 -29.68 19.44 12.81
C TYR A 39 -29.30 19.70 14.28
N ALA A 40 -29.15 20.97 14.65
CA ALA A 40 -28.54 21.39 15.90
C ALA A 40 -29.45 22.29 16.78
N ALA A 41 -30.71 21.89 16.97
CA ALA A 41 -31.72 22.69 17.67
C ALA A 41 -31.29 23.11 19.09
N LYS A 42 -30.87 22.16 19.96
CA LYS A 42 -30.38 22.48 21.32
C LYS A 42 -29.19 23.44 21.35
N MET A 43 -28.29 23.37 20.37
CA MET A 43 -27.14 24.28 20.34
C MET A 43 -27.54 25.69 19.93
N HIS A 44 -28.50 25.79 19.02
CA HIS A 44 -29.08 27.07 18.62
C HIS A 44 -29.80 27.74 19.80
N ASP A 45 -30.65 26.99 20.51
CA ASP A 45 -31.32 27.47 21.73
C ASP A 45 -30.32 27.96 22.79
N LYS A 46 -29.23 27.20 23.03
CA LYS A 46 -28.18 27.64 23.96
C LYS A 46 -27.52 28.95 23.54
N ARG A 47 -27.30 29.18 22.24
CA ARG A 47 -26.70 30.43 21.73
C ARG A 47 -27.68 31.59 21.84
N PHE A 48 -28.96 31.35 21.54
CA PHE A 48 -30.02 32.34 21.74
C PHE A 48 -30.05 32.85 23.18
N LYS A 49 -30.06 31.94 24.17
CA LYS A 49 -30.01 32.29 25.60
C LYS A 49 -28.78 33.11 26.01
N GLN A 50 -27.64 32.89 25.36
CA GLN A 50 -26.42 33.66 25.63
C GLN A 50 -26.43 35.06 25.01
N MET A 51 -27.26 35.29 24.00
CA MET A 51 -27.42 36.59 23.34
C MET A 51 -28.41 37.51 24.05
N GLU A 52 -29.19 36.98 25.01
CA GLU A 52 -30.24 37.72 25.71
C GLU A 52 -29.73 39.01 26.38
N ALA A 53 -28.49 39.00 26.90
CA ALA A 53 -27.87 40.18 27.51
C ALA A 53 -27.51 41.30 26.51
N GLY A 54 -27.50 40.99 25.22
CA GLY A 54 -27.23 41.94 24.13
C GLY A 54 -28.49 42.42 23.42
N LEU A 55 -29.68 42.04 23.91
CA LEU A 55 -30.94 42.51 23.33
C LEU A 55 -31.20 43.98 23.74
N PRO A 56 -31.99 44.74 22.96
CA PRO A 56 -32.48 46.04 23.37
C PRO A 56 -33.21 45.98 24.73
N GLU A 57 -33.14 47.07 25.53
CA GLU A 57 -33.72 47.11 26.89
C GLU A 57 -35.22 46.75 26.95
N GLU A 58 -35.97 47.02 25.89
CA GLU A 58 -37.40 46.66 25.77
C GLU A 58 -37.67 45.16 25.86
N TYR A 59 -36.66 44.32 25.64
CA TYR A 59 -36.74 42.86 25.71
C TYR A 59 -36.08 42.25 26.96
N HIS A 60 -35.56 43.07 27.90
CA HIS A 60 -34.95 42.58 29.14
C HIS A 60 -35.97 42.28 30.26
N ASP A 61 -37.25 42.56 30.03
CA ASP A 61 -38.31 42.14 30.95
C ASP A 61 -38.42 40.61 30.98
N GLU A 62 -38.52 40.04 32.19
CA GLU A 62 -38.52 38.59 32.42
C GLU A 62 -39.63 37.87 31.65
N LYS A 63 -40.82 38.47 31.56
CA LYS A 63 -41.96 37.86 30.84
C LYS A 63 -41.73 37.88 29.34
N GLU A 64 -41.11 38.93 28.81
CA GLU A 64 -40.82 39.04 27.38
C GLU A 64 -39.66 38.10 27.00
N LEU A 65 -38.62 37.95 27.82
CA LEU A 65 -37.56 36.95 27.62
C LEU A 65 -38.14 35.52 27.57
N ASP A 66 -38.99 35.16 28.53
CA ASP A 66 -39.63 33.84 28.55
C ASP A 66 -40.53 33.60 27.34
N ARG A 67 -41.29 34.62 26.94
CA ARG A 67 -42.08 34.58 25.71
C ARG A 67 -41.20 34.38 24.47
N GLN A 68 -40.10 35.11 24.36
CA GLN A 68 -39.16 34.98 23.26
C GLN A 68 -38.51 33.61 23.21
N ARG A 69 -38.09 33.05 24.35
CA ARG A 69 -37.55 31.68 24.43
C ARG A 69 -38.56 30.65 23.91
N GLN A 70 -39.83 30.74 24.32
CA GLN A 70 -40.88 29.82 23.87
C GLN A 70 -41.16 29.96 22.37
N ILE A 71 -41.26 31.18 21.86
CA ILE A 71 -41.48 31.45 20.43
C ILE A 71 -40.29 30.93 19.62
N HIS A 72 -39.07 31.25 20.05
CA HIS A 72 -37.86 30.86 19.36
C HIS A 72 -37.68 29.34 19.35
N ASP A 73 -37.84 28.65 20.49
CA ASP A 73 -37.70 27.20 20.57
C ASP A 73 -38.72 26.50 19.67
N SER A 74 -39.99 26.92 19.71
CA SER A 74 -41.03 26.34 18.86
C SER A 74 -40.78 26.58 17.36
N LEU A 75 -40.43 27.80 16.96
CA LEU A 75 -40.20 28.15 15.55
C LEU A 75 -38.93 27.51 15.00
N ILE A 76 -37.81 27.58 15.72
CA ILE A 76 -36.53 27.08 15.22
C ILE A 76 -36.46 25.56 15.28
N THR A 77 -36.90 24.93 16.38
CA THR A 77 -36.87 23.46 16.46
C THR A 77 -37.76 22.86 15.38
N ARG A 78 -38.98 23.40 15.19
CA ARG A 78 -39.87 22.94 14.12
C ARG A 78 -39.33 23.28 12.73
N GLY A 79 -38.77 24.48 12.55
CA GLY A 79 -38.17 24.92 11.29
C GLY A 79 -37.01 24.02 10.85
N LEU A 80 -36.08 23.71 11.77
CA LEU A 80 -34.95 22.82 11.48
C LEU A 80 -35.39 21.39 11.17
N GLN A 81 -36.45 20.89 11.83
CA GLN A 81 -37.05 19.59 11.47
C GLN A 81 -37.64 19.61 10.06
N ILE A 82 -38.38 20.66 9.69
CA ILE A 82 -38.96 20.79 8.34
C ILE A 82 -37.85 20.86 7.28
N ILE A 83 -36.76 21.59 7.54
CA ILE A 83 -35.60 21.64 6.63
C ILE A 83 -34.97 20.25 6.49
N THR A 84 -34.81 19.54 7.61
CA THR A 84 -34.31 18.16 7.64
C THR A 84 -35.16 17.24 6.76
N ASP A 85 -36.48 17.27 6.94
CA ASP A 85 -37.42 16.46 6.18
C ASP A 85 -37.34 16.82 4.69
N SER A 86 -37.23 18.11 4.36
CA SER A 86 -37.11 18.59 2.97
C SER A 86 -35.85 18.09 2.28
N TYR A 87 -34.72 18.03 2.99
CA TYR A 87 -33.47 17.47 2.44
C TYR A 87 -33.57 15.96 2.23
N LEU A 88 -34.26 15.24 3.13
CA LEU A 88 -34.48 13.81 3.00
C LEU A 88 -35.52 13.47 1.92
N ASP A 89 -36.49 14.36 1.66
CA ASP A 89 -37.45 14.23 0.57
C ASP A 89 -36.76 14.22 -0.80
N TYR A 90 -35.68 15.00 -0.97
CA TYR A 90 -34.86 14.95 -2.19
C TYR A 90 -34.25 13.55 -2.40
N VAL A 91 -33.69 12.95 -1.34
CA VAL A 91 -33.13 11.60 -1.39
C VAL A 91 -34.22 10.57 -1.70
N ASP A 92 -35.38 10.70 -1.07
CA ASP A 92 -36.52 9.82 -1.26
C ASP A 92 -37.06 9.86 -2.69
N LYS A 93 -37.17 11.05 -3.26
CA LYS A 93 -37.54 11.21 -4.68
C LYS A 93 -36.57 10.43 -5.57
N LYS A 94 -35.26 10.61 -5.38
CA LYS A 94 -34.22 9.93 -6.17
C LYS A 94 -34.24 8.40 -5.99
N CYS A 95 -34.44 7.93 -4.76
CA CYS A 95 -34.54 6.50 -4.47
C CYS A 95 -35.81 5.88 -5.06
N THR A 96 -36.94 6.59 -4.98
CA THR A 96 -38.22 6.16 -5.55
C THR A 96 -38.15 6.08 -7.07
N GLU A 97 -37.60 7.10 -7.74
CA GLU A 97 -37.34 7.08 -9.19
C GLU A 97 -36.44 5.92 -9.62
N ALA A 98 -35.52 5.50 -8.75
CA ALA A 98 -34.62 4.37 -8.99
C ALA A 98 -35.17 3.02 -8.50
N ASN A 99 -36.34 2.98 -7.85
CA ASN A 99 -36.93 1.82 -7.19
C ASN A 99 -36.00 1.15 -6.16
N LEU A 100 -35.38 1.95 -5.30
CA LEU A 100 -34.44 1.52 -4.27
C LEU A 100 -35.02 1.66 -2.86
N PRO A 101 -34.72 0.73 -1.93
CA PRO A 101 -35.15 0.86 -0.54
C PRO A 101 -34.37 1.98 0.16
N LEU A 102 -35.11 2.93 0.75
CA LEU A 102 -34.58 4.03 1.54
C LEU A 102 -34.93 3.88 3.01
N GLU A 103 -33.96 4.18 3.87
CA GLU A 103 -34.17 4.47 5.28
C GLU A 103 -33.79 5.93 5.56
N ARG A 104 -34.69 6.67 6.21
CA ARG A 104 -34.48 8.07 6.58
C ARG A 104 -33.98 8.17 8.02
N ARG A 105 -32.96 8.99 8.25
CA ARG A 105 -32.38 9.26 9.59
C ARG A 105 -32.33 10.76 9.85
N SER A 106 -33.25 11.24 10.69
CA SER A 106 -33.24 12.61 11.22
C SER A 106 -32.55 12.60 12.59
N LEU A 107 -31.46 13.33 12.72
CA LEU A 107 -30.55 13.26 13.87
C LEU A 107 -30.38 14.65 14.50
N GLU A 108 -30.40 14.72 15.83
CA GLU A 108 -30.21 15.97 16.56
C GLU A 108 -28.86 15.99 17.29
N GLY A 109 -28.06 17.04 17.09
CA GLY A 109 -26.87 17.28 17.91
C GLY A 109 -25.74 17.99 17.16
N ARG A 110 -24.50 17.74 17.59
CA ARG A 110 -23.30 18.21 16.88
C ARG A 110 -23.08 17.34 15.64
N ASN A 111 -23.20 17.94 14.45
CA ASN A 111 -23.17 17.26 13.15
C ASN A 111 -22.12 16.14 13.06
N TRP A 112 -20.83 16.48 13.11
CA TRP A 112 -19.77 15.48 12.98
C TRP A 112 -19.80 14.38 14.05
N LYS A 113 -20.24 14.70 15.28
CA LYS A 113 -20.23 13.77 16.42
C LYS A 113 -21.31 12.72 16.24
N VAL A 114 -22.54 13.18 16.00
CA VAL A 114 -23.70 12.29 15.84
C VAL A 114 -23.58 11.48 14.55
N LEU A 115 -23.03 12.06 13.47
CA LEU A 115 -22.70 11.30 12.25
C LEU A 115 -21.72 10.17 12.54
N ALA A 116 -20.58 10.47 13.18
CA ALA A 116 -19.57 9.46 13.47
C ALA A 116 -20.09 8.37 14.43
N GLU A 117 -20.92 8.74 15.42
CA GLU A 117 -21.57 7.80 16.34
C GLU A 117 -22.56 6.89 15.62
N ASP A 118 -23.45 7.45 14.79
CA ASP A 118 -24.44 6.69 14.02
C ASP A 118 -23.76 5.73 13.03
N ILE A 119 -22.75 6.22 12.29
CA ILE A 119 -22.01 5.40 11.32
C ILE A 119 -21.31 4.24 12.02
N ASN A 120 -20.58 4.50 13.11
CA ASN A 120 -19.85 3.44 13.82
C ASN A 120 -20.78 2.45 14.52
N THR A 121 -21.92 2.91 15.04
CA THR A 121 -22.87 2.05 15.76
C THR A 121 -23.59 1.08 14.82
N ASN A 122 -23.99 1.57 13.64
CA ASN A 122 -24.73 0.76 12.67
C ASN A 122 -23.82 0.04 11.65
N ALA A 123 -22.53 0.37 11.62
CA ALA A 123 -21.51 -0.25 10.76
C ALA A 123 -21.95 -0.36 9.29
N TYR A 124 -22.41 0.75 8.71
CA TYR A 124 -22.75 0.81 7.28
C TYR A 124 -21.52 0.43 6.44
N GLU A 125 -21.69 -0.23 5.30
CA GLU A 125 -20.53 -0.75 4.56
C GLU A 125 -19.82 0.35 3.75
N LEU A 126 -20.59 1.29 3.18
CA LEU A 126 -20.08 2.47 2.46
C LEU A 126 -20.77 3.75 2.94
N VAL A 127 -19.99 4.77 3.23
CA VAL A 127 -20.47 6.13 3.49
C VAL A 127 -20.04 7.04 2.33
N ILE A 128 -21.00 7.72 1.70
CA ILE A 128 -20.71 8.68 0.63
C ILE A 128 -21.03 10.08 1.14
N MET A 129 -20.01 10.91 1.30
CA MET A 129 -20.12 12.23 1.93
C MET A 129 -19.54 13.32 1.02
N GLY A 130 -20.17 14.48 1.00
CA GLY A 130 -19.64 15.65 0.31
C GLY A 130 -18.33 16.16 0.94
N ALA A 131 -17.40 16.63 0.11
CA ALA A 131 -16.15 17.22 0.61
C ALA A 131 -16.39 18.57 1.29
N LEU A 132 -17.30 19.38 0.76
CA LEU A 132 -17.66 20.71 1.25
C LEU A 132 -19.17 20.77 1.48
N GLY A 133 -19.60 21.57 2.46
CA GLY A 133 -21.02 21.81 2.76
C GLY A 133 -21.46 23.22 2.38
N VAL A 134 -22.71 23.57 2.70
CA VAL A 134 -23.32 24.86 2.33
C VAL A 134 -22.60 26.12 2.86
N GLY A 135 -21.78 25.98 3.91
CA GLY A 135 -20.99 27.06 4.50
C GLY A 135 -19.59 27.23 3.92
N ALA A 136 -19.28 26.61 2.77
CA ALA A 136 -17.96 26.69 2.16
C ALA A 136 -17.65 28.10 1.63
N VAL A 137 -16.41 28.55 1.88
CA VAL A 137 -15.83 29.78 1.32
C VAL A 137 -14.75 29.45 0.29
N LYS A 138 -14.29 30.45 -0.47
CA LYS A 138 -13.35 30.29 -1.60
C LYS A 138 -12.09 29.47 -1.27
N ASP A 139 -11.52 29.66 -0.08
CA ASP A 139 -10.28 28.98 0.34
C ASP A 139 -10.53 27.68 1.12
N SER A 140 -11.75 27.15 1.08
CA SER A 140 -12.09 25.89 1.76
C SER A 140 -11.48 24.71 1.03
N VAL A 141 -10.58 23.99 1.70
CA VAL A 141 -9.96 22.77 1.16
C VAL A 141 -10.83 21.53 1.42
N ILE A 142 -11.35 21.40 2.63
CA ILE A 142 -12.25 20.32 3.04
C ILE A 142 -13.17 20.80 4.17
N GLY A 143 -14.39 20.27 4.22
CA GLY A 143 -15.39 20.60 5.22
C GLY A 143 -15.00 20.07 6.60
N SER A 144 -15.21 20.90 7.63
CA SER A 144 -14.87 20.55 9.01
C SER A 144 -15.64 19.33 9.54
N ASN A 145 -16.88 19.12 9.09
CA ASN A 145 -17.64 17.91 9.42
C ASN A 145 -17.04 16.67 8.74
N THR A 146 -16.76 16.76 7.44
CA THR A 146 -16.16 15.67 6.64
C THR A 146 -14.84 15.21 7.25
N GLU A 147 -13.94 16.15 7.55
CA GLU A 147 -12.63 15.84 8.13
C GLU A 147 -12.75 15.14 9.49
N ARG A 148 -13.63 15.64 10.37
CA ARG A 148 -13.82 15.06 11.71
C ARG A 148 -14.49 13.69 11.68
N VAL A 149 -15.40 13.46 10.74
CA VAL A 149 -16.07 12.16 10.54
C VAL A 149 -15.08 11.13 10.00
N VAL A 150 -14.33 11.47 8.94
CA VAL A 150 -13.33 10.57 8.34
C VAL A 150 -12.30 10.09 9.36
N ARG A 151 -11.81 10.96 10.25
CA ARG A 151 -10.87 10.59 11.32
C ARG A 151 -11.47 9.64 12.38
N ARG A 152 -12.79 9.52 12.47
CA ARG A 152 -13.47 8.79 13.56
C ARG A 152 -14.21 7.55 13.10
N VAL A 153 -14.54 7.45 11.82
CA VAL A 153 -15.18 6.28 11.25
C VAL A 153 -14.13 5.23 10.92
N ARG A 154 -14.23 4.08 11.58
CA ARG A 154 -13.31 2.93 11.41
C ARG A 154 -14.01 1.68 10.87
N THR A 155 -15.33 1.71 10.80
CA THR A 155 -16.19 0.57 10.47
C THR A 155 -16.64 0.54 9.01
N SER A 156 -16.58 1.69 8.32
CA SER A 156 -17.14 1.90 6.98
C SER A 156 -16.11 2.44 6.01
N ASP A 157 -16.17 2.06 4.73
CA ASP A 157 -15.42 2.75 3.69
C ASP A 157 -15.99 4.17 3.50
N MET A 158 -15.12 5.17 3.32
CA MET A 158 -15.51 6.58 3.22
C MET A 158 -15.22 7.12 1.82
N LEU A 159 -16.26 7.31 1.00
CA LEU A 159 -16.16 7.95 -0.31
C LEU A 159 -16.48 9.45 -0.21
N ILE A 160 -15.47 10.28 -0.42
CA ILE A 160 -15.56 11.73 -0.32
C ILE A 160 -15.68 12.35 -1.71
N ILE A 161 -16.80 13.04 -1.94
CA ILE A 161 -17.13 13.67 -3.21
C ILE A 161 -16.52 15.07 -3.27
N LYS A 162 -15.39 15.17 -3.97
CA LYS A 162 -14.65 16.44 -4.17
C LYS A 162 -15.01 17.11 -5.49
N ASN A 163 -15.39 16.33 -6.52
CA ASN A 163 -15.75 16.86 -7.82
C ASN A 163 -17.27 16.72 -8.04
N THR A 164 -17.94 17.84 -8.27
CA THR A 164 -19.38 17.93 -8.52
C THR A 164 -19.74 17.82 -10.01
N GLN A 165 -18.74 17.80 -10.89
CA GLN A 165 -18.98 17.58 -12.32
C GLN A 165 -19.44 16.14 -12.57
N PRO A 166 -20.27 15.91 -13.62
CA PRO A 166 -20.72 14.58 -14.01
C PRO A 166 -19.55 13.62 -14.14
N LEU A 167 -19.76 12.36 -13.75
CA LEU A 167 -18.79 11.25 -13.82
C LEU A 167 -17.94 11.34 -15.09
N ASN A 168 -16.71 11.84 -14.96
CA ASN A 168 -15.78 11.94 -16.08
C ASN A 168 -15.34 10.52 -16.53
N ASP A 169 -14.82 10.39 -17.74
CA ASP A 169 -14.27 9.13 -18.30
C ASP A 169 -12.96 8.68 -17.60
N GLY A 170 -12.61 9.28 -16.47
CA GLY A 170 -11.42 8.97 -15.71
C GLY A 170 -11.39 7.53 -15.20
N LYS A 171 -10.17 7.01 -15.06
CA LYS A 171 -9.86 5.70 -14.47
C LYS A 171 -9.99 5.70 -12.94
N ILE A 172 -10.10 4.52 -12.35
CA ILE A 172 -9.97 4.31 -10.90
C ILE A 172 -8.49 4.04 -10.61
N VAL A 173 -7.91 4.81 -9.69
CA VAL A 173 -6.53 4.64 -9.25
C VAL A 173 -6.54 4.15 -7.81
N VAL A 174 -5.77 3.12 -7.49
CA VAL A 174 -5.58 2.65 -6.12
C VAL A 174 -4.12 2.76 -5.70
N ALA A 175 -3.85 3.40 -4.57
CA ALA A 175 -2.51 3.44 -3.99
C ALA A 175 -2.29 2.23 -3.09
N VAL A 176 -1.25 1.44 -3.40
CA VAL A 176 -0.90 0.21 -2.70
C VAL A 176 0.45 0.35 -2.03
N ASP A 177 0.49 0.09 -0.72
CA ASP A 177 1.69 0.18 0.12
C ASP A 177 2.05 -1.15 0.80
N GLY A 178 1.32 -2.23 0.50
CA GLY A 178 1.50 -3.55 1.11
C GLY A 178 0.66 -3.79 2.38
N SER A 179 -0.01 -2.76 2.92
CA SER A 179 -0.88 -2.91 4.09
C SER A 179 -2.20 -3.63 3.75
N ALA A 180 -2.81 -4.24 4.76
CA ALA A 180 -4.11 -4.89 4.58
C ALA A 180 -5.21 -3.91 4.11
N TYR A 181 -5.12 -2.63 4.50
CA TYR A 181 -6.08 -1.61 4.09
C TYR A 181 -5.90 -1.18 2.63
N SER A 182 -4.66 -1.12 2.14
CA SER A 182 -4.41 -0.76 0.74
C SER A 182 -4.80 -1.89 -0.21
N PHE A 183 -4.56 -3.16 0.16
CA PHE A 183 -5.11 -4.29 -0.58
C PHE A 183 -6.64 -4.41 -0.45
N GLY A 184 -7.23 -4.05 0.70
CA GLY A 184 -8.68 -3.92 0.82
C GLY A 184 -9.24 -2.88 -0.14
N GLY A 185 -8.54 -1.76 -0.30
CA GLY A 185 -8.81 -0.74 -1.30
C GLY A 185 -8.69 -1.26 -2.74
N LEU A 186 -7.71 -2.14 -3.03
CA LEU A 186 -7.58 -2.80 -4.34
C LEU A 186 -8.79 -3.67 -4.65
N MET A 187 -9.26 -4.48 -3.70
CA MET A 187 -10.48 -5.28 -3.88
C MET A 187 -11.68 -4.38 -4.17
N THR A 188 -11.74 -3.22 -3.52
CA THR A 188 -12.77 -2.23 -3.78
C THR A 188 -12.64 -1.61 -5.17
N ALA A 189 -11.43 -1.29 -5.61
CA ALA A 189 -11.14 -0.76 -6.93
C ALA A 189 -11.58 -1.71 -8.04
N LEU A 190 -11.24 -3.00 -7.93
CA LEU A 190 -11.59 -4.03 -8.91
C LEU A 190 -13.11 -4.22 -9.01
N ALA A 191 -13.81 -4.25 -7.87
CA ALA A 191 -15.26 -4.40 -7.85
C ALA A 191 -15.98 -3.17 -8.43
N LEU A 192 -15.54 -1.96 -8.09
CA LEU A 192 -16.06 -0.72 -8.70
C LEU A 192 -15.72 -0.63 -10.19
N GLY A 193 -14.51 -1.03 -10.60
CA GLY A 193 -14.09 -1.05 -11.99
C GLY A 193 -14.96 -1.95 -12.86
N LYS A 194 -15.27 -3.16 -12.39
CA LYS A 194 -16.22 -4.08 -13.05
C LYS A 194 -17.64 -3.51 -13.10
N ALA A 195 -18.12 -2.94 -11.99
CA ALA A 195 -19.48 -2.44 -11.87
C ALA A 195 -19.75 -1.19 -12.72
N LEU A 196 -18.76 -0.30 -12.81
CA LEU A 196 -18.87 0.98 -13.53
C LEU A 196 -18.22 0.94 -14.92
N ASN A 197 -17.69 -0.22 -15.34
CA ASN A 197 -16.90 -0.40 -16.56
C ASN A 197 -15.77 0.64 -16.70
N LYS A 198 -15.01 0.83 -15.61
CA LYS A 198 -13.89 1.78 -15.54
C LYS A 198 -12.56 1.04 -15.43
N PRO A 199 -11.51 1.49 -16.15
CA PRO A 199 -10.17 0.91 -16.01
C PRO A 199 -9.63 1.16 -14.61
N VAL A 200 -8.91 0.16 -14.08
CA VAL A 200 -8.27 0.21 -12.76
C VAL A 200 -6.75 0.22 -12.95
N GLU A 201 -6.07 1.13 -12.26
CA GLU A 201 -4.61 1.20 -12.20
C GLU A 201 -4.13 1.20 -10.75
N ALA A 202 -3.21 0.30 -10.41
CA ALA A 202 -2.55 0.27 -9.12
C ALA A 202 -1.26 1.10 -9.18
N ILE A 203 -1.07 1.99 -8.21
CA ILE A 203 0.14 2.78 -8.08
C ILE A 203 0.79 2.51 -6.72
N SER A 204 2.11 2.56 -6.68
CA SER A 204 2.86 2.46 -5.44
C SER A 204 3.99 3.47 -5.45
N ALA A 205 4.34 4.03 -4.29
CA ALA A 205 5.35 5.07 -4.18
C ALA A 205 6.35 4.73 -3.07
N PHE A 206 7.64 4.90 -3.38
CA PHE A 206 8.73 4.68 -2.43
C PHE A 206 9.60 5.93 -2.38
N ASP A 207 10.12 6.27 -1.20
CA ASP A 207 10.93 7.48 -1.00
C ASP A 207 12.41 7.10 -0.77
N PRO A 208 13.26 7.12 -1.82
CA PRO A 208 14.68 6.95 -1.65
C PRO A 208 15.31 8.20 -1.01
N TYR A 209 14.64 9.36 -1.01
CA TYR A 209 15.32 10.62 -0.70
C TYR A 209 15.39 10.96 0.79
N PHE A 210 14.54 10.34 1.61
CA PHE A 210 14.46 10.63 3.04
C PHE A 210 15.80 10.40 3.75
N HIS A 211 16.49 9.31 3.44
CA HIS A 211 17.74 8.98 4.13
C HIS A 211 18.85 9.98 3.77
N TYR A 212 18.94 10.48 2.52
CA TYR A 212 19.91 11.52 2.17
C TYR A 212 19.70 12.80 3.00
N ALA A 213 18.44 13.23 3.14
CA ALA A 213 18.11 14.41 3.95
C ALA A 213 18.45 14.20 5.43
N ALA A 214 18.15 13.03 5.98
CA ALA A 214 18.49 12.67 7.34
C ALA A 214 20.02 12.62 7.55
N PHE A 215 20.77 12.00 6.64
CA PHE A 215 22.24 11.93 6.71
C PHE A 215 22.89 13.31 6.64
N HIS A 216 22.43 14.18 5.73
CA HIS A 216 22.92 15.57 5.64
C HIS A 216 22.64 16.36 6.93
N SER A 217 21.48 16.15 7.54
CA SER A 217 21.16 16.81 8.82
C SER A 217 22.04 16.29 9.96
N ILE A 218 22.33 14.99 10.00
CA ILE A 218 23.11 14.35 11.07
C ILE A 218 24.59 14.68 10.95
N SER A 219 25.15 14.72 9.74
CA SER A 219 26.56 15.06 9.50
C SER A 219 26.92 16.47 9.99
N GLY A 220 25.98 17.41 9.95
CA GLY A 220 26.16 18.76 10.48
C GLY A 220 26.16 18.87 12.01
N VAL A 221 25.73 17.82 12.74
CA VAL A 221 25.57 17.84 14.20
C VAL A 221 26.59 16.94 14.92
N LEU A 222 27.14 15.95 14.23
CA LEU A 222 28.10 15.02 14.83
C LEU A 222 29.49 15.66 15.02
N ASN A 223 30.10 15.39 16.19
CA ASN A 223 31.50 15.75 16.44
C ASN A 223 32.46 14.83 15.66
N GLU A 224 33.74 15.20 15.56
CA GLU A 224 34.72 14.46 14.76
C GLU A 224 34.89 12.99 15.18
N GLU A 225 34.74 12.69 16.48
CA GLU A 225 34.85 11.32 16.99
C GLU A 225 33.65 10.46 16.59
N ALA A 226 32.42 10.98 16.74
CA ALA A 226 31.21 10.27 16.37
C ALA A 226 31.08 10.13 14.84
N GLY A 227 31.54 11.12 14.07
CA GLY A 227 31.56 11.05 12.61
C GLY A 227 32.48 9.96 12.06
N LYS A 228 33.61 9.69 12.73
CA LYS A 228 34.52 8.57 12.39
C LYS A 228 33.89 7.20 12.65
N VAL A 229 33.12 7.07 13.74
CA VAL A 229 32.40 5.82 14.06
C VAL A 229 31.24 5.57 13.09
N PHE A 230 30.55 6.63 12.66
CA PHE A 230 29.38 6.53 11.80
C PHE A 230 29.71 6.16 10.34
N ARG A 231 30.95 6.40 9.88
CA ARG A 231 31.44 6.06 8.54
C ARG A 231 30.50 6.49 7.39
N PHE A 232 30.18 7.78 7.34
CA PHE A 232 29.22 8.34 6.39
C PHE A 232 29.40 7.92 4.93
N LYS A 233 30.62 7.91 4.40
CA LYS A 233 30.87 7.52 2.99
C LYS A 233 30.51 6.08 2.69
N GLU A 234 30.69 5.16 3.65
CA GLU A 234 30.33 3.75 3.50
C GLU A 234 28.81 3.58 3.63
N GLN A 235 28.18 4.31 4.56
CA GLN A 235 26.72 4.34 4.74
C GLN A 235 26.02 4.88 3.50
N GLU A 236 26.44 6.04 2.99
CA GLU A 236 25.85 6.70 1.82
C GLU A 236 25.94 5.81 0.59
N LYS A 237 27.10 5.21 0.31
CA LYS A 237 27.28 4.26 -0.78
C LYS A 237 26.37 3.04 -0.67
N LEU A 238 26.22 2.48 0.55
CA LEU A 238 25.34 1.35 0.78
C LEU A 238 23.86 1.71 0.53
N HIS A 239 23.45 2.94 0.84
CA HIS A 239 22.09 3.39 0.62
C HIS A 239 21.78 3.62 -0.87
N GLU A 240 22.71 4.27 -1.59
CA GLU A 240 22.60 4.49 -3.04
C GLU A 240 22.55 3.16 -3.84
N GLU A 241 23.46 2.23 -3.54
CA GLU A 241 23.63 1.02 -4.37
C GLU A 241 22.63 -0.08 -4.02
N ILE A 242 22.31 -0.28 -2.73
CA ILE A 242 21.57 -1.45 -2.25
C ILE A 242 20.19 -1.09 -1.71
N ILE A 243 20.05 0.01 -0.97
CA ILE A 243 18.79 0.32 -0.27
C ILE A 243 17.74 0.84 -1.25
N ASP A 244 18.09 1.74 -2.16
CA ASP A 244 17.13 2.30 -3.12
C ASP A 244 16.58 1.23 -4.06
N SER A 245 17.46 0.35 -4.57
CA SER A 245 17.07 -0.79 -5.39
C SER A 245 16.26 -1.83 -4.60
N GLY A 246 16.60 -2.04 -3.32
CA GLY A 246 15.86 -2.89 -2.40
C GLY A 246 14.45 -2.39 -2.10
N LEU A 247 14.29 -1.10 -1.78
CA LEU A 247 12.99 -0.46 -1.54
C LEU A 247 12.12 -0.49 -2.78
N ALA A 248 12.66 -0.11 -3.94
CA ALA A 248 11.94 -0.18 -5.21
C ALA A 248 11.40 -1.60 -5.47
N LYS A 249 12.20 -2.63 -5.16
CA LYS A 249 11.79 -4.04 -5.31
C LYS A 249 10.65 -4.43 -4.37
N ILE A 250 10.66 -3.97 -3.12
CA ILE A 250 9.57 -4.23 -2.16
C ILE A 250 8.26 -3.63 -2.69
N TYR A 251 8.25 -2.36 -3.07
CA TYR A 251 7.04 -1.72 -3.57
C TYR A 251 6.59 -2.26 -4.93
N GLN A 252 7.53 -2.67 -5.79
CA GLN A 252 7.22 -3.40 -7.01
C GLN A 252 6.53 -4.74 -6.69
N SER A 253 6.98 -5.47 -5.66
CA SER A 253 6.34 -6.73 -5.25
C SER A 253 4.87 -6.53 -4.86
N HIS A 254 4.53 -5.41 -4.20
CA HIS A 254 3.14 -5.09 -3.86
C HIS A 254 2.28 -4.84 -5.11
N LEU A 255 2.85 -4.24 -6.15
CA LEU A 255 2.20 -4.06 -7.44
C LEU A 255 2.03 -5.40 -8.19
N ASP A 256 3.03 -6.27 -8.14
CA ASP A 256 2.97 -7.59 -8.78
C ASP A 256 1.90 -8.46 -8.11
N ILE A 257 1.86 -8.48 -6.78
CA ILE A 257 0.78 -9.12 -5.99
C ILE A 257 -0.58 -8.54 -6.38
N SER A 258 -0.66 -7.21 -6.54
CA SER A 258 -1.92 -6.55 -6.94
C SER A 258 -2.41 -7.01 -8.32
N ARG A 259 -1.49 -7.20 -9.27
CA ARG A 259 -1.81 -7.74 -10.59
C ARG A 259 -2.24 -9.20 -10.51
N GLU A 260 -1.58 -10.04 -9.72
CA GLU A 260 -1.99 -11.44 -9.53
C GLU A 260 -3.41 -11.55 -8.94
N ILE A 261 -3.72 -10.73 -7.91
CA ILE A 261 -5.07 -10.65 -7.34
C ILE A 261 -6.10 -10.26 -8.40
N ALA A 262 -5.78 -9.28 -9.25
CA ALA A 262 -6.67 -8.89 -10.35
C ALA A 262 -6.87 -10.03 -11.35
N GLN A 263 -5.81 -10.76 -11.69
CA GLN A 263 -5.86 -11.87 -12.65
C GLN A 263 -6.67 -13.05 -12.11
N ALA A 264 -6.58 -13.35 -10.81
CA ALA A 264 -7.44 -14.33 -10.15
C ALA A 264 -8.93 -13.94 -10.24
N GLU A 265 -9.21 -12.64 -10.31
CA GLU A 265 -10.52 -12.04 -10.52
C GLU A 265 -10.88 -11.88 -12.02
N ASN A 266 -10.15 -12.53 -12.93
CA ASN A 266 -10.31 -12.44 -14.39
C ASN A 266 -10.20 -11.01 -14.96
N THR A 267 -9.39 -10.15 -14.34
CA THR A 267 -9.13 -8.77 -14.79
C THR A 267 -7.62 -8.55 -14.87
N ASP A 268 -7.15 -7.73 -15.80
CA ASP A 268 -5.76 -7.28 -15.80
C ASP A 268 -5.72 -5.79 -15.51
N ILE A 269 -4.75 -5.37 -14.69
CA ILE A 269 -4.59 -3.98 -14.28
C ILE A 269 -3.22 -3.45 -14.64
N LYS A 270 -3.20 -2.17 -14.99
CA LYS A 270 -1.96 -1.43 -15.14
C LYS A 270 -1.35 -1.20 -13.75
N THR A 271 -0.03 -1.30 -13.66
CA THR A 271 0.73 -1.03 -12.44
C THR A 271 1.77 0.04 -12.73
N THR A 272 1.93 1.01 -11.82
CA THR A 272 2.92 2.09 -11.95
C THR A 272 3.65 2.31 -10.62
N LEU A 273 4.98 2.17 -10.64
CA LEU A 273 5.86 2.50 -9.52
C LEU A 273 6.28 3.98 -9.62
N LEU A 274 6.17 4.70 -8.51
CA LEU A 274 6.52 6.11 -8.39
C LEU A 274 7.73 6.27 -7.46
N ASP A 275 8.69 7.07 -7.88
CA ASP A 275 9.87 7.42 -7.09
C ASP A 275 9.66 8.79 -6.42
N GLY A 276 9.73 8.79 -5.09
CA GLY A 276 9.73 9.95 -4.21
C GLY A 276 8.68 9.85 -3.11
N LYS A 277 8.57 10.92 -2.31
CA LYS A 277 7.65 10.98 -1.18
C LYS A 277 6.20 10.69 -1.60
N ALA A 278 5.60 9.70 -0.94
CA ALA A 278 4.36 9.05 -1.41
C ALA A 278 3.21 10.04 -1.70
N PHE A 279 2.80 10.87 -0.73
CA PHE A 279 1.68 11.79 -0.96
C PHE A 279 1.98 12.80 -2.07
N GLU A 280 3.22 13.30 -2.18
CA GLU A 280 3.61 14.29 -3.19
C GLU A 280 3.54 13.68 -4.60
N LYS A 281 4.11 12.49 -4.78
CA LYS A 281 4.12 11.81 -6.08
C LYS A 281 2.75 11.36 -6.51
N ILE A 282 1.91 10.92 -5.58
CA ILE A 282 0.52 10.58 -5.87
C ILE A 282 -0.27 11.85 -6.26
N ILE A 283 -0.06 13.00 -5.60
CA ILE A 283 -0.69 14.27 -6.02
C ILE A 283 -0.25 14.67 -7.44
N GLN A 284 1.06 14.60 -7.73
CA GLN A 284 1.59 14.90 -9.06
C GLN A 284 0.96 13.98 -10.13
N TYR A 285 0.85 12.69 -9.82
CA TYR A 285 0.22 11.70 -10.67
C TYR A 285 -1.27 12.00 -10.91
N VAL A 286 -2.04 12.27 -9.84
CA VAL A 286 -3.47 12.57 -9.92
C VAL A 286 -3.74 13.84 -10.72
N ARG A 287 -2.92 14.89 -10.55
CA ARG A 287 -3.03 16.12 -11.34
C ARG A 287 -2.76 15.91 -12.82
N LYS A 288 -1.85 15.00 -13.15
CA LYS A 288 -1.50 14.66 -14.54
C LYS A 288 -2.56 13.79 -15.21
N GLU A 289 -2.99 12.73 -14.53
CA GLU A 289 -3.85 11.68 -15.12
C GLU A 289 -5.35 11.95 -14.89
N THR A 290 -5.69 12.86 -13.97
CA THR A 290 -7.06 13.26 -13.63
C THR A 290 -8.01 12.06 -13.43
N PRO A 291 -7.69 11.12 -12.52
CA PRO A 291 -8.52 9.95 -12.29
C PRO A 291 -9.93 10.34 -11.80
N TRP A 292 -10.90 9.47 -12.06
CA TRP A 292 -12.26 9.65 -11.56
C TRP A 292 -12.31 9.46 -10.03
N LEU A 293 -11.56 8.49 -9.54
CA LEU A 293 -11.49 8.12 -8.13
C LEU A 293 -10.07 7.70 -7.76
N LEU A 294 -9.57 8.26 -6.66
CA LEU A 294 -8.39 7.76 -5.96
C LEU A 294 -8.83 6.94 -4.74
N ILE A 295 -8.36 5.70 -4.66
CA ILE A 295 -8.61 4.80 -3.54
C ILE A 295 -7.32 4.65 -2.73
N ILE A 296 -7.42 4.83 -1.41
CA ILE A 296 -6.30 4.75 -0.47
C ILE A 296 -6.72 4.01 0.79
N GLY A 297 -5.80 3.30 1.45
CA GLY A 297 -6.02 2.77 2.79
C GLY A 297 -6.12 3.89 3.82
N ARG A 298 -6.97 3.74 4.85
CA ARG A 298 -7.03 4.69 5.97
C ARG A 298 -5.69 4.84 6.68
N ILE A 299 -5.01 3.71 6.92
CA ILE A 299 -3.69 3.63 7.52
C ILE A 299 -2.81 2.68 6.70
N GLY A 300 -1.49 2.80 6.83
CA GLY A 300 -0.51 2.10 6.00
C GLY A 300 0.32 1.06 6.74
N VAL A 301 1.43 0.60 6.16
CA VAL A 301 2.27 -0.46 6.76
C VAL A 301 2.97 -0.08 8.07
N HIS A 302 3.25 1.22 8.28
CA HIS A 302 3.92 1.73 9.47
C HIS A 302 2.96 2.37 10.48
N SER A 303 1.76 1.80 10.64
CA SER A 303 0.73 2.34 11.54
C SER A 303 0.39 1.40 12.67
N ASP A 304 0.10 1.98 13.83
CA ASP A 304 -0.55 1.30 14.94
C ASP A 304 -2.07 1.18 14.71
N GLU A 305 -2.71 0.17 15.31
CA GLU A 305 -4.14 -0.09 15.10
C GLU A 305 -5.06 1.01 15.68
N ASP A 306 -4.58 1.74 16.69
CA ASP A 306 -5.31 2.81 17.36
C ASP A 306 -5.24 4.15 16.62
N MET A 307 -4.36 4.28 15.61
CA MET A 307 -4.22 5.46 14.77
C MET A 307 -5.55 5.83 14.09
N ASP A 308 -5.85 7.13 14.02
CA ASP A 308 -7.08 7.63 13.42
C ASP A 308 -7.03 7.60 11.89
N ILE A 309 -6.06 8.29 11.29
CA ILE A 309 -5.81 8.32 9.85
C ILE A 309 -4.29 8.45 9.59
N GLY A 310 -3.80 7.80 8.53
CA GLY A 310 -2.41 7.92 8.12
C GLY A 310 -2.12 9.31 7.54
N SER A 311 -0.89 9.80 7.75
CA SER A 311 -0.46 11.11 7.25
C SER A 311 -0.55 11.24 5.73
N ASN A 312 -0.20 10.19 4.99
CA ASN A 312 -0.37 10.15 3.53
C ASN A 312 -1.85 10.23 3.14
N ALA A 313 -2.71 9.48 3.83
CA ALA A 313 -4.14 9.47 3.54
C ALA A 313 -4.78 10.85 3.79
N GLU A 314 -4.40 11.52 4.89
CA GLU A 314 -4.86 12.86 5.20
C GLU A 314 -4.37 13.91 4.19
N ASN A 315 -3.08 13.89 3.85
CA ASN A 315 -2.52 14.83 2.87
C ASN A 315 -3.18 14.68 1.50
N LEU A 316 -3.43 13.44 1.08
CA LEU A 316 -4.14 13.14 -0.16
C LEU A 316 -5.58 13.60 -0.11
N LEU A 317 -6.32 13.28 0.96
CA LEU A 317 -7.70 13.73 1.16
C LEU A 317 -7.82 15.26 1.03
N ARG A 318 -6.86 16.03 1.56
CA ARG A 318 -6.85 17.49 1.45
C ARG A 318 -6.48 17.97 0.04
N SER A 319 -5.41 17.43 -0.55
CA SER A 319 -4.70 18.09 -1.66
C SER A 319 -5.07 17.61 -3.06
N VAL A 320 -5.73 16.46 -3.22
CA VAL A 320 -6.12 15.94 -4.55
C VAL A 320 -7.46 16.49 -5.01
N ASP A 321 -7.63 16.73 -6.30
CA ASP A 321 -8.85 17.35 -6.84
C ASP A 321 -9.92 16.33 -7.29
N CYS A 322 -9.56 15.05 -7.40
CA CYS A 322 -10.49 13.97 -7.71
C CYS A 322 -11.26 13.48 -6.47
N ASN A 323 -12.31 12.67 -6.68
CA ASN A 323 -12.97 11.99 -5.57
C ASN A 323 -11.99 11.03 -4.87
N VAL A 324 -12.17 10.84 -3.57
CA VAL A 324 -11.27 10.00 -2.75
C VAL A 324 -12.08 8.97 -1.98
N LEU A 325 -11.73 7.70 -2.10
CA LEU A 325 -12.24 6.63 -1.22
C LEU A 325 -11.16 6.23 -0.24
N ILE A 326 -11.48 6.34 1.04
CA ILE A 326 -10.65 5.87 2.14
C ILE A 326 -11.17 4.50 2.58
N SER A 327 -10.37 3.47 2.34
CA SER A 327 -10.68 2.08 2.63
C SER A 327 -10.42 1.76 4.10
N ASN A 328 -11.48 1.30 4.78
CA ASN A 328 -11.43 0.62 6.07
C ASN A 328 -11.49 -0.90 5.94
N ARG A 329 -11.79 -1.41 4.74
CA ARG A 329 -11.72 -2.84 4.44
C ARG A 329 -10.29 -3.35 4.54
N LYS A 330 -10.11 -4.51 5.17
CA LYS A 330 -8.85 -5.26 5.21
C LYS A 330 -8.90 -6.42 4.22
N TYR A 331 -7.82 -6.64 3.50
CA TYR A 331 -7.58 -7.85 2.72
C TYR A 331 -6.11 -8.25 2.88
N VAL A 332 -5.86 -9.52 3.19
CA VAL A 332 -4.50 -10.06 3.28
C VAL A 332 -4.33 -11.06 2.14
N PRO A 333 -3.42 -10.81 1.18
CA PRO A 333 -3.15 -11.74 0.10
C PRO A 333 -2.67 -13.11 0.63
N PRO A 334 -2.90 -14.22 -0.09
CA PRO A 334 -2.39 -15.53 0.30
C PRO A 334 -0.87 -15.50 0.56
N ILE A 335 -0.43 -16.23 1.60
CA ILE A 335 0.99 -16.28 2.01
C ILE A 335 1.89 -16.72 0.88
N ASP A 336 1.47 -17.71 0.09
CA ASP A 336 2.29 -18.25 -1.00
C ASP A 336 2.49 -17.20 -2.11
N THR A 337 1.44 -16.44 -2.47
CA THR A 337 1.53 -15.31 -3.42
C THR A 337 2.47 -14.21 -2.89
N GLN A 338 2.35 -13.85 -1.60
CA GLN A 338 3.27 -12.87 -1.01
C GLN A 338 4.72 -13.38 -1.06
N ALA A 339 4.91 -14.63 -0.68
CA ALA A 339 6.23 -15.25 -0.61
C ALA A 339 6.91 -15.36 -1.98
N GLU A 340 6.16 -15.59 -3.05
CA GLU A 340 6.70 -15.68 -4.41
C GLU A 340 7.40 -14.38 -4.84
N TYR A 341 6.83 -13.22 -4.52
CA TYR A 341 7.39 -11.93 -4.92
C TYR A 341 8.31 -11.30 -3.87
N THR A 342 8.14 -11.65 -2.60
CA THR A 342 8.89 -11.02 -1.49
C THR A 342 10.07 -11.85 -0.99
N LEU A 343 10.07 -13.17 -1.17
CA LEU A 343 11.08 -14.07 -0.63
C LEU A 343 11.96 -14.67 -1.73
N ALA A 344 13.27 -14.71 -1.46
CA ALA A 344 14.23 -15.47 -2.25
C ALA A 344 14.77 -16.65 -1.45
N TRP A 345 14.96 -17.79 -2.09
CA TRP A 345 15.64 -18.93 -1.47
C TRP A 345 17.12 -18.95 -1.89
N THR A 346 18.01 -19.34 -0.98
CA THR A 346 19.38 -19.68 -1.39
C THR A 346 19.40 -21.04 -2.09
N GLU A 347 20.39 -21.28 -2.95
CA GLU A 347 20.52 -22.54 -3.68
C GLU A 347 20.62 -23.73 -2.73
N GLU A 348 21.34 -23.57 -1.61
CA GLU A 348 21.51 -24.62 -0.60
C GLU A 348 20.20 -24.95 0.12
N ALA A 349 19.37 -23.94 0.38
CA ALA A 349 18.07 -24.12 1.00
C ALA A 349 17.07 -24.80 0.04
N LEU A 350 17.11 -24.47 -1.26
CA LEU A 350 16.32 -25.15 -2.29
C LEU A 350 16.72 -26.62 -2.43
N ALA A 351 18.03 -26.91 -2.52
CA ALA A 351 18.53 -28.28 -2.57
C ALA A 351 18.11 -29.10 -1.34
N ARG A 352 17.96 -28.44 -0.18
CA ARG A 352 17.42 -29.08 1.02
C ARG A 352 15.92 -29.36 0.92
N MET A 353 15.14 -28.47 0.32
CA MET A 353 13.71 -28.69 0.08
C MET A 353 13.44 -29.87 -0.86
N GLU A 354 14.34 -30.13 -1.81
CA GLU A 354 14.25 -31.29 -2.71
C GLU A 354 14.38 -32.63 -1.96
N LYS A 355 15.08 -32.65 -0.83
CA LYS A 355 15.21 -33.85 0.01
C LYS A 355 13.89 -34.22 0.73
N ILE A 356 12.94 -33.29 0.81
CA ILE A 356 11.61 -33.52 1.41
C ILE A 356 10.73 -34.28 0.39
N PRO A 357 10.03 -35.34 0.82
CA PRO A 357 9.07 -36.07 -0.01
C PRO A 357 8.01 -35.15 -0.64
N ILE A 358 7.60 -35.44 -1.89
CA ILE A 358 6.72 -34.56 -2.69
C ILE A 358 5.43 -34.20 -1.95
N PHE A 359 4.76 -35.18 -1.33
CA PHE A 359 3.48 -34.97 -0.64
C PHE A 359 3.57 -34.01 0.56
N ALA A 360 4.76 -33.86 1.17
CA ALA A 360 4.99 -32.98 2.31
C ALA A 360 5.70 -31.67 1.92
N ARG A 361 6.29 -31.60 0.71
CA ARG A 361 7.11 -30.47 0.26
C ARG A 361 6.32 -29.16 0.18
N GLY A 362 5.08 -29.20 -0.31
CA GLY A 362 4.19 -28.03 -0.36
C GLY A 362 3.90 -27.47 1.03
N VAL A 363 3.48 -28.34 1.95
CA VAL A 363 3.19 -27.98 3.35
C VAL A 363 4.43 -27.39 4.04
N ALA A 364 5.59 -28.03 3.87
CA ALA A 364 6.85 -27.54 4.42
C ALA A 364 7.22 -26.16 3.86
N LYS A 365 7.06 -25.95 2.54
CA LYS A 365 7.37 -24.68 1.87
C LYS A 365 6.50 -23.55 2.43
N THR A 366 5.18 -23.74 2.50
CA THR A 366 4.25 -22.74 3.04
C THR A 366 4.51 -22.45 4.52
N ALA A 367 4.88 -23.46 5.32
CA ALA A 367 5.21 -23.27 6.73
C ALA A 367 6.50 -22.45 6.92
N ILE A 368 7.52 -22.71 6.10
CA ILE A 368 8.76 -21.92 6.09
C ILE A 368 8.50 -20.49 5.59
N HIS A 369 7.68 -20.33 4.55
CA HIS A 369 7.26 -19.01 4.06
C HIS A 369 6.55 -18.20 5.14
N ARG A 370 5.59 -18.81 5.85
CA ARG A 370 4.91 -18.16 6.98
C ARG A 370 5.90 -17.72 8.06
N TYR A 371 6.79 -18.62 8.48
CA TYR A 371 7.82 -18.30 9.46
C TYR A 371 8.73 -17.15 8.99
N ALA A 372 9.16 -17.18 7.73
CA ALA A 372 10.01 -16.15 7.16
C ALA A 372 9.33 -14.79 7.16
N ILE A 373 8.06 -14.70 6.74
CA ILE A 373 7.28 -13.46 6.75
C ILE A 373 7.06 -12.96 8.18
N GLU A 374 6.65 -13.82 9.11
CA GLU A 374 6.42 -13.46 10.52
C GLU A 374 7.69 -12.94 11.21
N LYS A 375 8.86 -13.44 10.83
CA LYS A 375 10.16 -13.00 11.36
C LYS A 375 10.85 -11.92 10.52
N GLY A 376 10.24 -11.48 9.42
CA GLY A 376 10.79 -10.45 8.54
C GLY A 376 12.01 -10.88 7.72
N HIS A 377 12.19 -12.18 7.48
CA HIS A 377 13.23 -12.69 6.61
C HIS A 377 12.82 -12.54 5.15
N THR A 378 13.67 -11.93 4.32
CA THR A 378 13.48 -11.82 2.86
C THR A 378 14.29 -12.88 2.09
N ILE A 379 15.29 -13.48 2.72
CA ILE A 379 16.10 -14.57 2.16
C ILE A 379 15.94 -15.81 3.04
N ILE A 380 15.47 -16.90 2.45
CA ILE A 380 15.37 -18.20 3.10
C ILE A 380 16.67 -18.96 2.88
N SER A 381 17.55 -18.87 3.87
CA SER A 381 18.78 -19.65 3.98
C SER A 381 18.55 -20.93 4.78
N ASN A 382 19.55 -21.80 4.82
CA ASN A 382 19.52 -23.00 5.68
C ASN A 382 19.26 -22.67 7.16
N THR A 383 19.79 -21.56 7.67
CA THR A 383 19.56 -21.15 9.07
C THR A 383 18.12 -20.73 9.32
N VAL A 384 17.49 -20.07 8.35
CA VAL A 384 16.05 -19.74 8.41
C VAL A 384 15.21 -21.01 8.35
N VAL A 385 15.54 -21.96 7.48
CA VAL A 385 14.87 -23.27 7.42
C VAL A 385 15.00 -24.00 8.75
N ASP A 386 16.19 -24.06 9.35
CA ASP A 386 16.39 -24.71 10.66
C ASP A 386 15.58 -24.05 11.76
N SER A 387 15.55 -22.72 11.79
CA SER A 387 14.79 -21.97 12.78
C SER A 387 13.29 -22.17 12.61
N ALA A 388 12.80 -22.15 11.36
CA ALA A 388 11.40 -22.43 11.03
C ALA A 388 11.00 -23.84 11.47
N VAL A 389 11.78 -24.83 11.07
CA VAL A 389 11.50 -26.23 11.37
C VAL A 389 11.58 -26.50 12.87
N GLY A 390 12.54 -25.90 13.58
CA GLY A 390 12.65 -26.00 15.04
C GLY A 390 11.52 -25.30 15.80
N HIS A 391 10.89 -24.29 15.20
CA HIS A 391 9.70 -23.62 15.75
C HIS A 391 8.40 -24.39 15.47
N ILE A 392 8.35 -25.13 14.36
CA ILE A 392 7.17 -25.89 13.92
C ILE A 392 7.14 -27.30 14.54
N LEU A 393 8.28 -27.99 14.63
CA LEU A 393 8.35 -29.39 15.05
C LEU A 393 8.94 -29.52 16.47
N PRO A 394 8.32 -30.34 17.36
CA PRO A 394 8.91 -30.66 18.65
C PRO A 394 10.21 -31.45 18.47
N LYS A 395 11.17 -31.28 19.39
CA LYS A 395 12.54 -31.84 19.29
C LYS A 395 12.56 -33.34 18.96
N GLY A 396 11.66 -34.14 19.52
CA GLY A 396 11.59 -35.58 19.23
C GLY A 396 11.13 -35.94 17.81
N ALA A 397 10.34 -35.09 17.15
CA ALA A 397 9.89 -35.32 15.77
C ALA A 397 11.00 -35.06 14.74
N MET A 398 11.92 -34.14 15.06
CA MET A 398 13.09 -33.83 14.24
C MET A 398 14.07 -35.02 14.18
N ASP A 399 14.34 -35.65 15.32
CA ASP A 399 15.21 -36.82 15.38
C ASP A 399 14.60 -38.03 14.66
N ALA A 400 13.28 -38.20 14.77
CA ALA A 400 12.55 -39.24 14.04
C ALA A 400 12.59 -39.03 12.51
N MET A 401 12.38 -37.79 12.03
CA MET A 401 12.49 -37.47 10.60
C MET A 401 13.92 -37.65 10.08
N ARG A 402 14.94 -37.31 10.87
CA ARG A 402 16.34 -37.49 10.51
C ARG A 402 16.70 -38.98 10.39
N ALA A 403 16.24 -39.80 11.34
CA ALA A 403 16.40 -41.24 11.28
C ALA A 403 15.67 -41.86 10.07
N LEU A 404 14.45 -41.39 9.78
CA LEU A 404 13.69 -41.82 8.61
C LEU A 404 14.41 -41.46 7.30
N GLY A 405 14.93 -40.23 7.20
CA GLY A 405 15.67 -39.76 6.02
C GLY A 405 16.94 -40.58 5.75
N GLY A 406 17.70 -40.89 6.80
CA GLY A 406 18.88 -41.76 6.71
C GLY A 406 18.53 -43.19 6.30
N ASN A 407 17.46 -43.76 6.88
CA ASN A 407 16.99 -45.10 6.51
C ASN A 407 16.49 -45.17 5.05
N LEU A 408 15.83 -44.12 4.55
CA LEU A 408 15.38 -44.04 3.15
C LEU A 408 16.55 -43.93 2.16
N GLU A 409 17.62 -43.22 2.53
CA GLU A 409 18.86 -43.13 1.74
C GLU A 409 19.58 -44.49 1.68
N VAL A 410 19.69 -45.17 2.82
CA VAL A 410 20.31 -46.50 2.91
C VAL A 410 19.49 -47.56 2.15
N ALA A 411 18.17 -47.45 2.18
CA ALA A 411 17.27 -48.40 1.51
C ALA A 411 17.11 -48.16 -0.01
N GLY A 412 17.72 -47.10 -0.57
CA GLY A 412 17.62 -46.78 -2.01
C GLY A 412 16.19 -46.49 -2.48
N ILE A 413 15.29 -46.08 -1.57
CA ILE A 413 13.88 -45.85 -1.87
C ILE A 413 13.73 -44.50 -2.56
N ASP A 414 13.13 -44.51 -3.76
CA ASP A 414 12.81 -43.30 -4.51
C ASP A 414 11.75 -42.48 -3.78
N ARG A 415 12.20 -41.37 -3.18
CA ARG A 415 11.37 -40.44 -2.38
C ARG A 415 10.25 -39.79 -3.20
N ASN A 416 10.37 -39.76 -4.52
CA ASN A 416 9.34 -39.22 -5.41
C ASN A 416 8.19 -40.20 -5.68
N LYS A 417 8.34 -41.47 -5.29
CA LYS A 417 7.30 -42.52 -5.45
C LYS A 417 6.59 -42.88 -4.15
N MET A 418 6.95 -42.26 -3.02
CA MET A 418 6.29 -42.52 -1.74
C MET A 418 4.89 -41.90 -1.70
N GLN A 419 3.88 -42.72 -1.43
CA GLN A 419 2.52 -42.27 -1.10
C GLN A 419 2.32 -42.37 0.42
N ALA A 420 1.67 -41.36 1.00
CA ALA A 420 1.28 -41.41 2.40
C ALA A 420 0.12 -42.39 2.58
N ALA A 421 0.11 -43.17 3.67
CA ALA A 421 -1.06 -43.94 4.05
C ALA A 421 -2.22 -42.98 4.40
N ASP A 422 -3.45 -43.34 4.02
CA ASP A 422 -4.65 -42.47 4.15
C ASP A 422 -4.85 -41.91 5.57
N SER A 423 -4.42 -42.63 6.61
CA SER A 423 -4.47 -42.18 8.01
C SER A 423 -3.50 -41.03 8.31
N VAL A 424 -2.27 -41.07 7.78
CA VAL A 424 -1.23 -40.04 8.02
C VAL A 424 -1.56 -38.76 7.26
N ALA A 425 -2.12 -38.88 6.05
CA ALA A 425 -2.62 -37.74 5.29
C ALA A 425 -3.77 -37.02 6.03
N LYS A 426 -4.61 -37.77 6.75
CA LYS A 426 -5.73 -37.23 7.54
C LYS A 426 -5.27 -36.51 8.81
N ASP A 427 -4.27 -37.04 9.53
CA ASP A 427 -3.74 -36.42 10.76
C ASP A 427 -2.90 -35.15 10.50
N LEU A 428 -2.12 -35.12 9.40
CA LEU A 428 -1.41 -33.90 8.98
C LEU A 428 -2.38 -32.77 8.56
N MET A 429 -3.53 -33.12 8.00
CA MET A 429 -4.55 -32.15 7.60
C MET A 429 -5.48 -31.76 8.76
N GLY A 430 -5.68 -32.60 9.78
CA GLY A 430 -6.59 -32.32 10.90
C GLY A 430 -6.06 -31.39 12.00
N SER A 431 -4.74 -31.23 12.13
CA SER A 431 -4.10 -30.47 13.24
C SER A 431 -3.93 -28.96 12.98
N THR A 432 -4.35 -28.47 11.82
CA THR A 432 -4.37 -27.03 11.51
C THR A 432 -5.81 -26.55 11.36
N LEU A 433 -6.08 -25.27 11.66
CA LEU A 433 -7.38 -24.61 11.43
C LEU A 433 -7.90 -24.76 9.98
N SER A 434 -7.02 -25.11 9.03
CA SER A 434 -7.36 -25.46 7.64
C SER A 434 -8.09 -26.80 7.50
N GLY A 435 -7.97 -27.72 8.47
CA GLY A 435 -8.59 -29.05 8.49
C GLY A 435 -10.05 -29.07 8.94
N MET A 436 -10.47 -28.12 9.78
CA MET A 436 -11.87 -28.03 10.21
C MET A 436 -12.80 -27.54 9.09
N MET A 437 -12.26 -26.97 8.01
CA MET A 437 -13.04 -26.50 6.86
C MET A 437 -13.23 -27.55 5.77
N THR A 438 -12.44 -28.65 5.77
CA THR A 438 -12.53 -29.72 4.77
C THR A 438 -13.46 -30.86 5.16
N GLU A 439 -13.85 -31.00 6.43
CA GLU A 439 -14.78 -32.06 6.87
C GLU A 439 -16.25 -31.86 6.40
N ILE A 440 -16.58 -30.71 5.80
CA ILE A 440 -17.91 -30.47 5.20
C ILE A 440 -18.00 -30.93 3.73
N VAL A 441 -16.89 -31.34 3.09
CA VAL A 441 -16.89 -31.76 1.68
C VAL A 441 -16.36 -33.17 1.54
N GLN A 442 -17.11 -34.15 2.05
CA GLN A 442 -17.01 -35.54 1.60
C GLN A 442 -17.98 -35.79 0.44
N GLU A 443 -17.69 -35.20 -0.71
CA GLU A 443 -18.04 -35.80 -1.99
C GLU A 443 -16.78 -35.78 -2.85
N LYS A 444 -16.49 -36.91 -3.52
CA LYS A 444 -15.40 -37.01 -4.51
C LYS A 444 -15.41 -35.73 -5.36
N PRO A 445 -14.28 -35.02 -5.52
CA PRO A 445 -14.29 -33.81 -6.33
C PRO A 445 -14.73 -34.19 -7.73
N ALA A 446 -15.87 -33.67 -8.16
CA ALA A 446 -16.23 -33.66 -9.56
C ALA A 446 -15.08 -32.99 -10.30
N VAL A 447 -14.52 -33.68 -11.30
CA VAL A 447 -13.50 -33.11 -12.18
C VAL A 447 -14.05 -31.80 -12.70
N SER A 448 -13.36 -30.68 -12.43
CA SER A 448 -13.86 -29.38 -12.85
C SER A 448 -14.06 -29.40 -14.39
N PRO A 449 -15.06 -28.70 -14.93
CA PRO A 449 -15.23 -28.60 -16.39
C PRO A 449 -13.95 -28.14 -17.10
N GLY A 450 -13.13 -27.33 -16.44
CA GLY A 450 -11.81 -26.91 -16.94
C GLY A 450 -10.76 -28.02 -16.94
N THR A 451 -10.77 -28.91 -15.94
CA THR A 451 -9.87 -30.07 -15.86
C THR A 451 -10.27 -31.16 -16.86
N GLN A 452 -11.56 -31.39 -17.06
CA GLN A 452 -12.05 -32.31 -18.10
C GLN A 452 -11.72 -31.78 -19.49
N ALA A 453 -11.95 -30.47 -19.74
CA ALA A 453 -11.57 -29.83 -21.00
C ALA A 453 -10.05 -29.80 -21.27
N TYR A 454 -9.23 -29.87 -20.21
CA TYR A 454 -7.78 -29.99 -20.31
C TYR A 454 -7.34 -31.41 -20.71
N LEU A 455 -7.94 -32.43 -20.09
CA LEU A 455 -7.71 -33.83 -20.43
C LEU A 455 -8.18 -34.14 -21.87
N ASP A 456 -9.33 -33.59 -22.27
CA ASP A 456 -9.86 -33.71 -23.64
C ASP A 456 -9.02 -32.95 -24.68
N ARG A 457 -8.27 -31.91 -24.27
CA ARG A 457 -7.28 -31.21 -25.15
C ARG A 457 -5.98 -31.98 -25.31
N MET A 458 -5.58 -32.77 -24.32
CA MET A 458 -4.37 -33.60 -24.39
C MET A 458 -4.52 -34.79 -25.35
N SER A 459 -5.75 -35.27 -25.54
CA SER A 459 -6.07 -36.38 -26.45
C SER A 459 -6.30 -35.95 -27.90
N GLN A 460 -6.20 -34.66 -28.23
CA GLN A 460 -6.40 -34.17 -29.60
C GLN A 460 -5.14 -34.34 -30.46
N ASN A 461 -5.35 -34.69 -31.72
CA ASN A 461 -4.30 -34.74 -32.73
C ASN A 461 -3.97 -33.31 -33.20
N TYR A 462 -2.68 -33.04 -33.40
CA TYR A 462 -2.17 -31.76 -33.88
C TYR A 462 -1.54 -31.93 -35.25
N PHE A 463 -1.85 -31.00 -36.15
CA PHE A 463 -1.39 -31.02 -37.52
C PHE A 463 -0.67 -29.72 -37.86
N VAL A 464 0.52 -29.79 -38.45
CA VAL A 464 1.29 -28.60 -38.85
C VAL A 464 1.26 -28.46 -40.36
N CYS A 465 0.87 -27.29 -40.85
CA CYS A 465 0.91 -26.95 -42.27
C CYS A 465 2.36 -26.74 -42.71
N ASP A 466 2.80 -27.55 -43.67
CA ASP A 466 4.15 -27.54 -44.25
C ASP A 466 4.54 -26.20 -44.91
N GLY A 467 3.55 -25.41 -45.35
CA GLY A 467 3.82 -24.14 -46.06
C GLY A 467 4.02 -22.92 -45.16
N CYS A 468 3.32 -22.83 -44.03
CA CYS A 468 3.29 -21.60 -43.21
C CYS A 468 3.36 -21.86 -41.70
N GLY A 469 3.50 -23.10 -41.26
CA GLY A 469 3.60 -23.46 -39.85
C GLY A 469 2.29 -23.35 -39.05
N TYR A 470 1.14 -23.18 -39.71
CA TYR A 470 -0.16 -23.12 -39.01
C TYR A 470 -0.52 -24.47 -38.37
N ILE A 471 -0.96 -24.43 -37.11
CA ILE A 471 -1.29 -25.63 -36.32
C ILE A 471 -2.82 -25.82 -36.29
N GLY A 472 -3.29 -26.89 -36.93
CA GLY A 472 -4.66 -27.38 -36.81
C GLY A 472 -4.82 -28.34 -35.62
N LYS A 473 -6.01 -28.34 -35.00
CA LYS A 473 -6.35 -29.18 -33.84
C LYS A 473 -7.52 -30.10 -34.19
N GLY A 474 -7.52 -31.32 -33.67
CA GLY A 474 -8.64 -32.26 -33.82
C GLY A 474 -8.48 -33.14 -35.05
N ASP A 475 -9.49 -33.20 -35.92
CA ASP A 475 -9.46 -34.00 -37.15
C ASP A 475 -8.59 -33.35 -38.24
N THR A 476 -8.19 -34.13 -39.26
CA THR A 476 -7.33 -33.68 -40.37
C THR A 476 -7.87 -32.40 -41.03
N PRO A 477 -7.15 -31.26 -40.95
CA PRO A 477 -7.63 -29.99 -41.49
C PRO A 477 -7.80 -30.04 -43.01
N VAL A 478 -8.95 -29.60 -43.52
CA VAL A 478 -9.28 -29.66 -44.97
C VAL A 478 -8.57 -28.57 -45.77
N LYS A 479 -8.32 -27.40 -45.16
CA LYS A 479 -7.64 -26.26 -45.80
C LYS A 479 -6.96 -25.37 -44.76
N CYS A 480 -5.77 -24.87 -45.08
CA CYS A 480 -5.03 -23.96 -44.21
C CYS A 480 -5.62 -22.54 -44.27
N PRO A 481 -6.03 -21.93 -43.14
CA PRO A 481 -6.60 -20.58 -43.12
C PRO A 481 -5.55 -19.47 -43.35
N VAL A 482 -4.26 -19.78 -43.25
CA VAL A 482 -3.17 -18.80 -43.40
C VAL A 482 -2.66 -18.73 -44.84
N CYS A 483 -2.37 -19.88 -45.46
CA CYS A 483 -1.80 -19.93 -46.81
C CYS A 483 -2.71 -20.56 -47.87
N GLY A 484 -3.93 -20.98 -47.50
CA GLY A 484 -4.89 -21.57 -48.42
C GLY A 484 -4.57 -22.99 -48.90
N ALA A 485 -3.47 -23.60 -48.42
CA ALA A 485 -3.04 -24.94 -48.80
C ALA A 485 -4.08 -26.02 -48.48
N GLU A 486 -4.23 -27.00 -49.36
CA GLU A 486 -5.12 -28.16 -49.17
C GLU A 486 -4.67 -29.07 -48.02
N GLY A 487 -5.61 -29.83 -47.45
CA GLY A 487 -5.41 -30.66 -46.28
C GLY A 487 -4.27 -31.68 -46.37
N ALA A 488 -3.91 -32.12 -47.58
CA ALA A 488 -2.77 -33.01 -47.83
C ALA A 488 -1.41 -32.41 -47.42
N ARG A 489 -1.31 -31.08 -47.24
CA ARG A 489 -0.07 -30.40 -46.79
C ARG A 489 0.05 -30.26 -45.27
N PHE A 490 -0.89 -30.83 -44.52
CA PHE A 490 -0.80 -30.93 -43.07
C PHE A 490 -0.10 -32.23 -42.67
N LYS A 491 1.02 -32.12 -41.96
CA LYS A 491 1.72 -33.26 -41.37
C LYS A 491 1.24 -33.45 -39.94
N LEU A 492 0.86 -34.68 -39.59
CA LEU A 492 0.55 -35.05 -38.20
C LEU A 492 1.83 -34.88 -37.37
N VAL A 493 1.71 -34.21 -36.22
CA VAL A 493 2.79 -34.19 -35.22
C VAL A 493 2.77 -35.53 -34.51
N ASP A 494 3.60 -36.46 -35.00
CA ASP A 494 3.74 -37.77 -34.40
C ASP A 494 4.56 -37.67 -33.11
N LYS A 495 3.88 -37.96 -31.99
CA LYS A 495 4.47 -37.91 -30.64
C LYS A 495 5.58 -38.95 -30.47
N SER A 496 5.60 -40.04 -31.24
CA SER A 496 6.63 -41.08 -31.10
C SER A 496 8.01 -40.67 -31.63
N ILE A 497 8.09 -39.67 -32.51
CA ILE A 497 9.38 -39.16 -33.03
C ILE A 497 10.18 -38.48 -31.92
N PHE A 498 9.49 -37.75 -31.04
CA PHE A 498 10.11 -37.06 -29.91
C PHE A 498 10.53 -38.03 -28.79
N GLU A 499 9.77 -39.10 -28.57
CA GLU A 499 10.17 -40.19 -27.67
C GLU A 499 11.40 -40.97 -28.18
N ALA A 500 11.55 -41.10 -29.51
CA ALA A 500 12.71 -41.73 -30.13
C ALA A 500 13.98 -40.85 -30.06
N ALA A 501 13.84 -39.53 -30.29
CA ALA A 501 14.91 -38.56 -30.10
C ALA A 501 15.35 -38.49 -28.63
N ALA A 502 14.40 -38.50 -27.69
CA ALA A 502 14.65 -38.55 -26.26
C ALA A 502 15.46 -39.78 -25.79
N LYS A 503 15.33 -40.94 -26.46
CA LYS A 503 16.14 -42.13 -26.18
C LYS A 503 17.58 -42.02 -26.68
N THR A 504 17.82 -41.14 -27.65
CA THR A 504 19.13 -40.97 -28.30
C THR A 504 19.96 -39.87 -27.61
N GLU A 505 19.29 -38.82 -27.09
CA GLU A 505 19.88 -37.63 -26.45
C GLU A 505 20.14 -37.76 -24.92
N GLY A 506 20.29 -38.99 -24.41
CA GLY A 506 20.70 -39.26 -23.02
C GLY A 506 19.56 -39.34 -21.99
N ALA A 507 19.89 -39.14 -20.70
CA ALA A 507 18.96 -39.30 -19.59
C ALA A 507 17.89 -38.18 -19.57
N LEU A 508 16.65 -38.53 -19.22
CA LEU A 508 15.54 -37.59 -19.09
C LEU A 508 15.50 -37.01 -17.68
N GLU A 509 15.63 -35.68 -17.58
CA GLU A 509 15.52 -34.96 -16.32
C GLU A 509 14.17 -34.25 -16.28
N THR A 510 13.35 -34.59 -15.28
CA THR A 510 12.02 -33.98 -15.13
C THR A 510 12.12 -32.73 -14.28
N ASP A 511 11.98 -31.57 -14.92
CA ASP A 511 11.92 -30.28 -14.25
C ASP A 511 10.45 -29.82 -14.16
N LEU A 512 10.09 -29.14 -13.08
CA LEU A 512 8.83 -28.41 -13.03
C LEU A 512 9.01 -27.11 -13.82
N ALA A 513 8.17 -26.92 -14.84
CA ALA A 513 8.10 -25.65 -15.55
C ALA A 513 7.62 -24.53 -14.61
N TYR A 514 7.78 -23.27 -15.02
CA TYR A 514 7.41 -22.08 -14.22
C TYR A 514 5.95 -22.07 -13.70
N ASP A 515 5.05 -22.81 -14.33
CA ASP A 515 3.64 -22.94 -13.95
C ASP A 515 3.29 -24.27 -13.22
N GLY A 516 4.30 -24.99 -12.74
CA GLY A 516 4.10 -26.21 -11.94
C GLY A 516 3.76 -27.47 -12.73
N VAL A 517 3.79 -27.43 -14.07
CA VAL A 517 3.60 -28.62 -14.93
C VAL A 517 4.93 -29.35 -15.14
N PRO A 518 5.02 -30.67 -14.91
CA PRO A 518 6.25 -31.43 -15.12
C PRO A 518 6.59 -31.51 -16.62
N MET A 519 7.82 -31.12 -16.96
CA MET A 519 8.37 -31.19 -18.30
C MET A 519 9.69 -31.97 -18.26
N GLN A 520 9.90 -32.86 -19.22
CA GLN A 520 11.12 -33.65 -19.33
C GLN A 520 12.09 -32.96 -20.28
N TRP A 521 13.31 -32.69 -19.84
CA TRP A 521 14.39 -32.21 -20.69
C TRP A 521 15.36 -33.37 -20.98
N THR A 522 15.81 -33.50 -22.23
CA THR A 522 16.96 -34.35 -22.53
C THR A 522 18.22 -33.74 -21.93
N GLN A 523 19.18 -34.58 -21.56
CA GLN A 523 20.44 -34.12 -20.98
C GLN A 523 21.15 -33.13 -21.92
N ASP A 524 21.18 -33.44 -23.22
CA ASP A 524 21.79 -32.59 -24.24
C ASP A 524 21.11 -31.21 -24.35
N ALA A 525 19.77 -31.15 -24.28
CA ALA A 525 19.04 -29.88 -24.27
C ALA A 525 19.33 -29.05 -23.01
N LYS A 526 19.50 -29.73 -21.86
CA LYS A 526 19.79 -29.10 -20.56
C LYS A 526 21.25 -28.65 -20.44
N GLU A 527 22.17 -29.31 -21.13
CA GLU A 527 23.54 -28.84 -21.27
C GLU A 527 23.63 -27.65 -22.22
N ALA A 528 22.93 -27.70 -23.36
CA ALA A 528 22.92 -26.62 -24.33
C ALA A 528 22.39 -25.29 -23.77
N ILE A 529 21.36 -25.31 -22.92
CA ILE A 529 20.82 -24.06 -22.34
C ILE A 529 21.80 -23.37 -21.39
N ARG A 530 22.85 -24.05 -20.92
CA ARG A 530 23.91 -23.45 -20.09
C ARG A 530 24.81 -22.50 -20.89
N ALA A 531 24.79 -22.57 -22.22
CA ALA A 531 25.47 -21.61 -23.09
C ALA A 531 24.87 -20.19 -22.99
N VAL A 532 23.61 -20.06 -22.57
CA VAL A 532 23.00 -18.76 -22.25
C VAL A 532 23.52 -18.27 -20.89
N PRO A 533 23.98 -17.01 -20.75
CA PRO A 533 24.44 -16.46 -19.47
C PRO A 533 23.43 -16.68 -18.33
N ALA A 534 23.95 -17.04 -17.15
CA ALA A 534 23.12 -17.30 -15.98
C ALA A 534 22.34 -16.03 -15.55
N GLY A 535 21.15 -16.21 -14.97
CA GLY A 535 20.30 -15.11 -14.54
C GLY A 535 19.00 -14.98 -15.34
N PHE A 536 18.62 -13.75 -15.71
CA PHE A 536 17.33 -13.48 -16.36
C PHE A 536 17.24 -14.08 -17.77
N GLN A 537 18.30 -13.96 -18.59
CA GLN A 537 18.34 -14.45 -19.97
C GLN A 537 18.10 -15.96 -20.05
N ARG A 538 18.84 -16.77 -19.28
CA ARG A 538 18.66 -18.24 -19.23
C ARG A 538 17.27 -18.65 -18.76
N ARG A 539 16.71 -17.98 -17.75
CA ARG A 539 15.35 -18.24 -17.25
C ARG A 539 14.28 -17.90 -18.30
N ARG A 540 14.45 -16.79 -19.02
CA ARG A 540 13.56 -16.37 -20.11
C ARG A 540 13.61 -17.35 -21.29
N ALA A 541 14.81 -17.77 -21.70
CA ALA A 541 14.99 -18.78 -22.75
C ALA A 541 14.34 -20.11 -22.38
N LYS A 542 14.58 -20.60 -21.16
CA LYS A 542 13.96 -21.83 -20.63
C LYS A 542 12.43 -21.76 -20.66
N ALA A 543 11.86 -20.68 -20.14
CA ALA A 543 10.42 -20.47 -20.12
C ALA A 543 9.80 -20.34 -21.52
N LYS A 544 10.52 -19.72 -22.49
CA LYS A 544 10.09 -19.62 -23.88
C LYS A 544 9.97 -21.02 -24.51
N ILE A 545 10.98 -21.86 -24.33
CA ILE A 545 11.03 -23.25 -24.84
C ILE A 545 9.93 -24.12 -24.21
N GLU A 546 9.76 -24.06 -22.89
CA GLU A 546 8.72 -24.82 -22.18
C GLU A 546 7.31 -24.41 -22.60
N LYS A 547 7.07 -23.11 -22.76
CA LYS A 547 5.77 -22.57 -23.17
C LYS A 547 5.42 -22.95 -24.60
N THR A 548 6.39 -22.94 -25.52
CA THR A 548 6.14 -23.34 -26.92
C THR A 548 5.97 -24.84 -27.04
N ALA A 549 6.75 -25.65 -26.31
CA ALA A 549 6.59 -27.10 -26.26
C ALA A 549 5.18 -27.49 -25.76
N ARG A 550 4.69 -26.81 -24.71
CA ARG A 550 3.34 -27.02 -24.19
C ARG A 550 2.24 -26.69 -25.20
N LYS A 551 2.37 -25.58 -25.93
CA LYS A 551 1.39 -25.22 -26.98
C LYS A 551 1.25 -26.29 -28.06
N LEU A 552 2.29 -27.11 -28.23
CA LEU A 552 2.35 -28.23 -29.17
C LEU A 552 1.97 -29.57 -28.53
N GLY A 553 1.59 -29.59 -27.25
CA GLY A 553 1.26 -30.82 -26.53
C GLY A 553 2.46 -31.73 -26.26
N MET A 554 3.68 -31.20 -26.33
CA MET A 554 4.91 -31.93 -26.07
C MET A 554 5.20 -31.92 -24.57
N THR A 555 5.55 -33.07 -24.01
CA THR A 555 5.97 -33.24 -22.60
C THR A 555 7.48 -33.38 -22.45
N THR A 556 8.19 -33.64 -23.56
CA THR A 556 9.63 -33.86 -23.60
C THR A 556 10.27 -32.85 -24.56
N ILE A 557 11.32 -32.18 -24.08
CA ILE A 557 12.07 -31.13 -24.78
C ILE A 557 13.42 -31.71 -25.18
N THR A 558 13.62 -31.84 -26.49
CA THR A 558 14.86 -32.33 -27.11
C THR A 558 15.80 -31.19 -27.49
N LEU A 559 17.08 -31.49 -27.73
CA LEU A 559 18.08 -30.52 -28.15
C LEU A 559 17.69 -29.93 -29.51
N GLU A 560 17.26 -30.76 -30.46
CA GLU A 560 16.85 -30.31 -31.80
C GLU A 560 15.75 -29.24 -31.73
N TYR A 561 14.81 -29.39 -30.79
CA TYR A 561 13.74 -28.41 -30.58
C TYR A 561 14.23 -27.14 -29.87
N ALA A 562 15.08 -27.29 -28.85
CA ALA A 562 15.53 -26.20 -28.00
C ALA A 562 16.63 -25.33 -28.64
N ALA A 563 17.48 -25.90 -29.48
CA ALA A 563 18.69 -25.29 -30.00
C ALA A 563 18.49 -23.91 -30.67
N PRO A 564 17.47 -23.68 -31.53
CA PRO A 564 17.28 -22.37 -32.16
C PRO A 564 17.01 -21.26 -31.15
N THR A 565 16.22 -21.56 -30.11
CA THR A 565 15.88 -20.58 -29.06
C THR A 565 17.06 -20.32 -28.12
N ILE A 566 17.88 -21.34 -27.88
CA ILE A 566 19.11 -21.23 -27.09
C ILE A 566 20.15 -20.36 -27.81
N GLN A 567 20.35 -20.56 -29.11
CA GLN A 567 21.29 -19.76 -29.92
C GLN A 567 20.87 -18.30 -30.00
N GLU A 568 19.58 -18.03 -30.20
CA GLU A 568 19.01 -16.66 -30.18
C GLU A 568 19.29 -15.98 -28.84
N ALA A 569 19.03 -16.66 -27.73
CA ALA A 569 19.22 -16.11 -26.39
C ALA A 569 20.70 -15.94 -25.98
N ALA A 570 21.60 -16.78 -26.52
CA ALA A 570 23.04 -16.69 -26.26
C ALA A 570 23.72 -15.54 -27.05
N ALA A 571 23.13 -15.13 -28.18
CA ALA A 571 23.64 -14.03 -29.00
C ALA A 571 23.06 -12.64 -28.63
N GLU A 572 22.14 -12.57 -27.67
CA GLU A 572 21.48 -11.32 -27.25
C GLU A 572 22.38 -10.54 -26.26
N ASP A 573 23.06 -9.49 -26.73
CA ASP A 573 23.78 -8.52 -25.90
C ASP A 573 22.78 -7.72 -25.05
N TYR A 574 22.56 -8.16 -23.81
CA TYR A 574 21.67 -7.48 -22.87
C TYR A 574 22.36 -6.27 -22.26
N THR A 575 21.98 -5.09 -22.76
CA THR A 575 22.17 -3.83 -22.06
C THR A 575 20.97 -3.61 -21.14
N PRO A 576 21.16 -3.46 -19.81
CA PRO A 576 20.07 -3.06 -18.94
C PRO A 576 19.55 -1.69 -19.39
N ILE A 577 18.22 -1.58 -19.52
CA ILE A 577 17.48 -0.41 -20.05
C ILE A 577 17.75 0.89 -19.26
N PHE A 578 18.46 0.83 -18.13
CA PHE A 578 18.83 1.96 -17.28
C PHE A 578 20.24 2.53 -17.51
N ALA A 579 21.00 2.07 -18.50
CA ALA A 579 22.37 2.57 -18.73
C ALA A 579 22.47 3.94 -19.44
N ASN A 580 21.36 4.54 -19.92
CA ASN A 580 21.40 5.83 -20.61
C ASN A 580 20.44 6.85 -20.02
N LYS A 581 20.87 7.51 -18.95
CA LYS A 581 20.59 8.93 -18.65
C LYS A 581 21.52 9.42 -17.54
N GLY A 582 22.78 9.63 -17.89
CA GLY A 582 23.76 10.31 -17.07
C GLY A 582 24.83 10.91 -17.96
N THR A 583 24.94 12.24 -17.92
CA THR A 583 26.04 13.07 -18.48
C THR A 583 26.28 12.96 -19.99
N GLY A 584 25.52 13.76 -20.76
CA GLY A 584 25.96 14.17 -22.08
C GLY A 584 27.15 15.13 -21.97
N THR A 585 28.34 14.63 -22.25
CA THR A 585 29.50 15.45 -22.62
C THR A 585 29.98 14.98 -23.99
N LEU A 586 29.76 15.82 -25.00
CA LEU A 586 30.52 15.77 -26.25
C LEU A 586 31.72 16.74 -26.15
N PRO A 587 32.86 16.42 -26.78
CA PRO A 587 34.13 17.10 -26.52
C PRO A 587 34.38 18.29 -27.46
N GLY A 588 35.17 19.26 -27.00
CA GLY A 588 36.09 20.01 -27.87
C GLY A 588 35.91 21.53 -27.97
N SER A 589 36.77 22.24 -27.22
CA SER A 589 37.49 23.49 -27.54
C SER A 589 36.79 24.87 -27.62
N ALA A 590 37.23 25.72 -26.66
CA ALA A 590 37.91 27.01 -26.83
C ALA A 590 37.13 28.36 -26.84
N GLU A 591 37.41 29.14 -25.79
CA GLU A 591 37.67 30.59 -25.70
C GLU A 591 36.58 31.61 -26.11
N ALA A 592 36.12 32.43 -25.14
CA ALA A 592 36.48 33.86 -25.02
C ALA A 592 35.47 34.70 -24.20
N ASN A 593 36.00 35.38 -23.16
CA ASN A 593 35.75 36.76 -22.70
C ASN A 593 34.33 37.40 -22.63
N ALA A 594 34.01 37.81 -21.39
CA ALA A 594 33.79 39.19 -20.93
C ALA A 594 32.44 39.93 -21.11
N GLU A 595 32.06 40.54 -19.97
CA GLU A 595 31.40 41.86 -19.75
C GLU A 595 29.86 42.04 -19.60
N HIS A 596 29.52 42.50 -18.39
CA HIS A 596 28.63 43.62 -17.99
C HIS A 596 27.17 43.74 -18.48
N GLY A 597 26.25 43.98 -17.53
CA GLY A 597 24.95 44.60 -17.81
C GLY A 597 23.89 44.56 -16.71
N ASN A 598 23.91 45.56 -15.84
CA ASN A 598 22.94 45.95 -14.79
C ASN A 598 21.44 45.64 -14.97
N GLY A 599 20.82 45.16 -13.87
CA GLY A 599 19.88 45.96 -13.04
C GLY A 599 18.38 45.95 -13.37
N HIS A 600 17.55 45.49 -12.41
CA HIS A 600 16.44 46.25 -11.79
C HIS A 600 15.80 45.43 -10.66
N GLY A 601 15.63 46.04 -9.49
CA GLY A 601 14.96 45.46 -8.32
C GLY A 601 13.49 45.91 -8.19
N ASN A 602 12.73 45.23 -7.31
CA ASN A 602 12.25 45.76 -6.03
C ASN A 602 11.19 44.82 -5.42
N GLY A 603 11.08 44.82 -4.09
CA GLY A 603 9.83 44.48 -3.38
C GLY A 603 9.93 43.37 -2.32
N GLY A 604 10.54 43.67 -1.18
CA GLY A 604 10.40 42.86 0.04
C GLY A 604 9.06 43.07 0.74
N ASN A 605 8.69 42.12 1.59
CA ASN A 605 7.78 42.36 2.71
C ASN A 605 8.13 41.42 3.87
N GLY A 606 8.70 42.00 4.93
CA GLY A 606 8.95 41.34 6.20
C GLY A 606 7.70 41.36 7.08
N GLY A 607 7.57 40.34 7.94
CA GLY A 607 6.60 40.29 9.02
C GLY A 607 7.32 39.99 10.32
N ASP A 608 7.56 41.03 11.11
CA ASP A 608 8.00 40.97 12.50
C ASP A 608 6.89 40.40 13.39
N ALA A 609 7.24 39.45 14.27
CA ALA A 609 6.43 39.07 15.42
C ALA A 609 7.22 39.38 16.70
N MET A 610 6.62 40.20 17.55
CA MET A 610 7.14 40.82 18.77
C MET A 610 7.76 39.82 19.77
N SER A 611 9.02 40.06 20.16
CA SER A 611 9.65 39.46 21.34
C SER A 611 9.61 40.41 22.53
N SER A 612 9.09 39.96 23.67
CA SER A 612 9.18 40.65 24.97
C SER A 612 10.65 40.98 25.33
N PRO A 613 10.94 42.14 25.96
CA PRO A 613 12.31 42.52 26.27
C PRO A 613 12.87 41.61 27.37
N SER A 614 13.82 40.74 27.01
CA SER A 614 14.58 39.93 27.97
C SER A 614 15.47 40.82 28.84
N PRO A 615 15.62 40.56 30.15
CA PRO A 615 16.46 41.35 31.06
C PRO A 615 17.97 41.18 30.80
N PHE A 616 18.37 40.41 29.79
CA PHE A 616 19.76 40.11 29.45
C PHE A 616 20.22 40.84 28.19
N THR A 617 21.38 41.48 28.27
CA THR A 617 22.07 42.09 27.13
C THR A 617 23.02 41.07 26.50
N TRP A 618 22.88 40.79 25.21
CA TRP A 618 23.73 39.82 24.50
C TRP A 618 24.86 40.53 23.76
N THR A 619 26.08 39.98 23.80
CA THR A 619 27.14 40.43 22.89
C THR A 619 26.92 39.87 21.49
N ALA A 620 27.46 40.54 20.48
CA ALA A 620 27.30 40.14 19.08
C ALA A 620 27.86 38.72 18.82
N GLU A 621 28.94 38.36 19.51
CA GLU A 621 29.57 37.05 19.42
C GLU A 621 28.72 35.95 20.06
N ALA A 622 28.06 36.23 21.19
CA ALA A 622 27.14 35.30 21.84
C ALA A 622 25.88 35.06 20.99
N GLN A 623 25.38 36.11 20.33
CA GLN A 623 24.25 36.01 19.41
C GLN A 623 24.58 35.16 18.18
N GLN A 624 25.72 35.40 17.53
CA GLN A 624 26.20 34.57 16.42
C GLN A 624 26.39 33.11 16.84
N ARG A 625 26.84 32.86 18.07
CA ARG A 625 27.00 31.50 18.59
C ARG A 625 25.67 30.77 18.75
N LEU A 626 24.61 31.48 19.16
CA LEU A 626 23.25 30.96 19.25
C LEU A 626 22.62 30.75 17.86
N GLU A 627 22.90 31.61 16.89
CA GLU A 627 22.39 31.49 15.51
C GLU A 627 22.90 30.25 14.77
N ARG A 628 24.05 29.69 15.17
CA ARG A 628 24.55 28.41 14.66
C ARG A 628 23.67 27.21 15.05
N VAL A 629 22.83 27.34 16.07
CA VAL A 629 21.82 26.32 16.42
C VAL A 629 20.66 26.42 15.43
N PRO A 630 20.15 25.31 14.87
CA PRO A 630 19.03 25.33 13.92
C PRO A 630 17.82 26.12 14.44
N ALA A 631 17.21 26.91 13.56
CA ALA A 631 16.06 27.75 13.91
C ALA A 631 14.85 26.90 14.35
N GLY A 632 14.02 27.49 15.22
CA GLY A 632 12.86 26.83 15.83
C GLY A 632 13.16 26.34 17.25
N PHE A 633 12.45 25.29 17.66
CA PHE A 633 12.42 24.80 19.05
C PHE A 633 13.81 24.59 19.67
N MET A 634 14.77 24.06 18.91
CA MET A 634 16.14 23.82 19.39
C MET A 634 16.84 25.12 19.80
N ARG A 635 16.75 26.18 18.99
CA ARG A 635 17.36 27.48 19.30
C ARG A 635 16.67 28.17 20.48
N ASP A 636 15.36 28.02 20.60
CA ASP A 636 14.60 28.60 21.71
C ASP A 636 14.94 27.91 23.04
N CYS A 637 15.06 26.58 23.05
CA CYS A 637 15.53 25.82 24.20
C CYS A 637 16.98 26.16 24.58
N THR A 638 17.88 26.26 23.59
CA THR A 638 19.28 26.66 23.85
C THR A 638 19.35 28.08 24.41
N ARG A 639 18.55 29.01 23.90
CA ARG A 639 18.46 30.38 24.44
C ARG A 639 18.01 30.40 25.90
N ALA A 640 16.95 29.65 26.23
CA ALA A 640 16.43 29.56 27.60
C ALA A 640 17.47 28.97 28.57
N LEU A 641 18.24 27.97 28.13
CA LEU A 641 19.31 27.36 28.91
C LEU A 641 20.48 28.31 29.18
N ILE A 642 20.91 29.07 28.17
CA ILE A 642 21.95 30.10 28.34
C ILE A 642 21.49 31.19 29.31
N GLN A 643 20.23 31.63 29.20
CA GLN A 643 19.66 32.63 30.12
C GLN A 643 19.59 32.10 31.56
N LYS A 644 19.15 30.86 31.75
CA LYS A 644 19.14 30.20 33.07
C LYS A 644 20.54 30.07 33.68
N HIS A 645 21.54 29.77 32.85
CA HIS A 645 22.93 29.74 33.30
C HIS A 645 23.44 31.14 33.67
N ALA A 646 23.08 32.16 32.88
CA ALA A 646 23.40 33.55 33.19
C ALA A 646 22.76 34.00 34.52
N GLU A 647 21.53 33.59 34.82
CA GLU A 647 20.88 33.81 36.13
C GLU A 647 21.64 33.14 37.27
N GLN A 648 22.05 31.89 37.10
CA GLN A 648 22.80 31.13 38.12
C GLN A 648 24.16 31.76 38.45
N VAL A 649 24.81 32.34 37.45
CA VAL A 649 26.12 33.01 37.60
C VAL A 649 25.96 34.50 37.96
N GLY A 650 24.73 35.02 38.01
CA GLY A 650 24.43 36.42 38.30
C GLY A 650 24.87 37.38 37.19
N ALA A 651 25.02 36.90 35.95
CA ALA A 651 25.46 37.68 34.81
C ALA A 651 24.26 38.37 34.13
N THR A 652 24.29 39.69 34.05
CA THR A 652 23.29 40.49 33.31
C THR A 652 23.62 40.63 31.82
N THR A 653 24.90 40.45 31.46
CA THR A 653 25.37 40.44 30.06
C THR A 653 25.82 39.04 29.67
N ILE A 654 25.23 38.50 28.60
CA ILE A 654 25.57 37.19 28.06
C ILE A 654 26.72 37.37 27.08
N THR A 655 27.92 37.06 27.56
CA THR A 655 29.15 37.00 26.76
C THR A 655 29.28 35.64 26.06
N LEU A 656 30.21 35.54 25.11
CA LEU A 656 30.50 34.28 24.41
C LEU A 656 30.87 33.14 25.38
N GLU A 657 31.54 33.45 26.49
CA GLU A 657 31.93 32.48 27.52
C GLU A 657 30.73 31.92 28.29
N VAL A 658 29.79 32.80 28.68
CA VAL A 658 28.52 32.41 29.34
C VAL A 658 27.67 31.57 28.39
N ALA A 659 27.61 31.96 27.11
CA ALA A 659 26.88 31.22 26.08
C ALA A 659 27.47 29.82 25.83
N ASN A 660 28.80 29.68 25.71
CA ASN A 660 29.44 28.38 25.52
C ASN A 660 29.24 27.47 26.74
N THR A 661 29.39 28.00 27.96
CA THR A 661 29.21 27.22 29.19
C THR A 661 27.76 26.74 29.33
N GLY A 662 26.79 27.59 29.02
CA GLY A 662 25.38 27.21 29.01
C GLY A 662 25.05 26.14 27.95
N ILE A 663 25.67 26.20 26.77
CA ILE A 663 25.51 25.20 25.70
C ILE A 663 26.16 23.86 26.08
N ASP A 664 27.32 23.87 26.73
CA ASP A 664 28.00 22.65 27.15
C ASP A 664 27.25 21.94 28.28
N GLN A 665 26.68 22.70 29.23
CA GLN A 665 25.78 22.15 30.25
C GLN A 665 24.51 21.55 29.63
N ALA A 666 23.94 22.23 28.61
CA ALA A 666 22.80 21.72 27.86
C ALA A 666 23.10 20.37 27.17
N ARG A 667 24.32 20.24 26.60
CA ARG A 667 24.75 18.98 25.96
C ARG A 667 24.85 17.84 26.97
N GLY A 668 25.41 18.10 28.15
CA GLY A 668 25.47 17.10 29.23
C GLY A 668 24.08 16.65 29.69
N THR A 669 23.16 17.58 29.89
CA THR A 669 21.78 17.26 30.33
C THR A 669 21.00 16.51 29.24
N MET A 670 21.19 16.83 27.96
CA MET A 670 20.58 16.08 26.85
C MET A 670 21.17 14.68 26.70
N GLU A 671 22.47 14.50 26.92
CA GLU A 671 23.11 13.18 26.84
C GLU A 671 22.62 12.23 27.94
N GLU A 672 22.42 12.72 29.16
CA GLU A 672 21.76 11.97 30.24
C GLU A 672 20.28 11.68 29.94
N ALA A 673 19.57 12.62 29.33
CA ALA A 673 18.16 12.45 28.93
C ALA A 673 17.99 11.35 27.87
N MET A 674 18.92 11.26 26.90
CA MET A 674 18.92 10.20 25.88
C MET A 674 19.24 8.83 26.46
N LYS A 675 20.11 8.75 27.48
CA LYS A 675 20.44 7.48 28.16
C LYS A 675 19.33 6.98 29.07
N SER A 676 18.56 7.88 29.69
CA SER A 676 17.48 7.53 30.64
C SER A 676 16.10 7.38 30.00
N GLY A 677 15.93 7.77 28.73
CA GLY A 677 14.66 7.67 28.00
C GLY A 677 13.58 8.65 28.45
N ASN A 678 13.89 9.58 29.37
CA ASN A 678 12.90 10.42 30.04
C ASN A 678 12.90 11.88 29.51
N LEU A 679 12.85 12.01 28.18
CA LEU A 679 13.01 13.28 27.45
C LEU A 679 11.91 14.31 27.78
N LYS A 680 10.71 13.83 28.11
CA LYS A 680 9.52 14.66 28.32
C LYS A 680 9.56 15.47 29.62
N ASP A 681 9.93 14.83 30.74
CA ASP A 681 10.04 15.46 32.07
C ASP A 681 11.14 16.54 32.12
N ILE A 682 12.20 16.35 31.34
CA ILE A 682 13.32 17.28 31.27
C ILE A 682 12.94 18.49 30.40
N ILE A 683 12.23 18.29 29.29
CA ILE A 683 11.70 19.39 28.48
C ILE A 683 10.77 20.28 29.30
N GLU A 684 9.90 19.71 30.14
CA GLU A 684 9.01 20.48 31.02
C GLU A 684 9.78 21.28 32.10
N ARG A 685 10.82 20.69 32.71
CA ARG A 685 11.72 21.41 33.64
C ARG A 685 12.57 22.50 33.00
N LEU A 686 12.89 22.35 31.72
CA LEU A 686 13.77 23.27 30.98
C LEU A 686 12.99 24.45 30.35
N THR A 687 11.73 24.23 29.96
CA THR A 687 10.89 25.25 29.32
C THR A 687 10.01 26.03 30.30
N GLY A 688 9.93 25.62 31.57
CA GLY A 688 9.16 26.33 32.61
C GLY A 688 7.65 26.28 32.41
N ALA A 689 7.15 25.47 31.48
CA ALA A 689 5.73 25.28 31.24
C ALA A 689 5.15 24.22 32.19
N GLY A 690 4.99 24.58 33.47
CA GLY A 690 4.39 23.67 34.44
C GLY A 690 4.53 24.12 35.90
N ALA A 691 3.93 25.26 36.26
CA ALA A 691 3.57 25.49 37.65
C ALA A 691 2.22 24.79 37.93
N PRO A 692 2.13 23.79 38.83
CA PRO A 692 0.84 23.27 39.25
C PRO A 692 0.17 24.34 40.11
N SER A 693 -1.01 24.78 39.69
CA SER A 693 -1.93 25.56 40.51
C SER A 693 -2.33 24.70 41.72
N GLY A 694 -1.71 24.96 42.87
CA GLY A 694 -2.13 24.40 44.14
C GLY A 694 -3.51 24.95 44.50
N SER A 695 -4.55 24.16 44.23
CA SER A 695 -5.87 24.33 44.82
C SER A 695 -5.80 23.91 46.29
N SER A 696 -6.06 24.86 47.16
CA SER A 696 -6.51 24.68 48.53
C SER A 696 -7.67 23.69 48.63
N HIS A 697 -7.56 22.68 49.49
CA HIS A 697 -8.65 22.02 50.22
C HIS A 697 -8.08 21.70 51.61
N ASN A 698 -8.32 22.54 52.62
CA ASN A 698 -9.29 22.29 53.70
C ASN A 698 -10.29 21.16 53.44
N GLY A 699 -10.34 20.22 54.38
CA GLY A 699 -11.32 19.13 54.46
C GLY A 699 -10.70 17.87 55.03
#